data_AF-A0A1W9P9R0-F1
#
_entry.id   AF-A0A1W9P9R0-F1
#
_cell.length_a   1.000
_cell.length_b   1.000
_cell.length_c   1.000
_cell.angle_alpha   90.00
_cell.angle_beta   90.00
_cell.angle_gamma   90.00
#
_symmetry.space_group_name_H-M   'P 1'
#
loop_
_entity.id
_entity.type
_entity.pdbx_description
1 polymer ?
#
loop_
_entity_poly.entity_id
_entity_poly.type
_entity_poly.pdbx_seq_one_letter_code
_entity_poly.pdbx_strand_id
1 'polypeptide(L)'
;MLALFIIALFFSLLPLCLLQAPRMTFTHHFFRLELVSWVFLAALLFLGFSGYYLLLGRFYTTIYAISPAQAATAELLSFSIFLLAPLGLLSLRHYLTAFDLYGRLKLFLIFLLGGSIWIKVAFLHQLEKQKPYFTRSISQMWSNFTPKKKIAVLFLGAFLIYNLGSLTFISQGLVFSGDEPHYLLMSHSLLLDGDLNLKNNYNQHDYRLYMRPYVTIDPHLAPKTQGKYSFHSPGISFLILPFYALGYFGGGFFLPFLTRLGMTIWAAFLGIQLFLFLIKLKFQEKTALLAWTLFSFTSPLFFYSFHLYPEIPAAAISFYVFRKIYFLGRHSLKFFFFLGLLTASLIWFHSLKYLFIMAPLFLYASWKIIRNSQSLQPWLTFCLGWTTMLSGYFLFQQQLYNSLSLSAVSWRGAVSINESLKYALFLIKGIPFPYRWETLLGYFLDQRDGLLLYSPIFIFALLGFIGLIKNNFRFLLLLLFVSAPYYLVSAWLTQRTGYAPQARPLVAVLWSFGLGLAFYLHRPAPKIISSIFKVCVFLSFLFPLLQLKFPHSLYQLTTQGETQRSGELFLHLSNMHFDLTRFLPSFLKIDNHLWWPNWLWLGIIIIIITAYSLLPAKEMAPKSFKLRPRLIIFPFVVVIGLFFWFGYYPRTTLGPGKTVSFPNGKRLLFFAYSRAARQERPGHFKLLESNRDYVFYFSSVKPLDYLLIEVGSPEGNFYFKIDYFDETIFQQKVKSSFQKVALPLPPSYKYRNRLHLYRIKATVFFQGQGNPPPCWLRLLPWVRTS
;
A
#
# COMPACT_ATOMS: atom_id res chain seq x y z
N MET A 1 5.15 -14.52 41.73
CA MET A 1 5.55 -15.84 41.18
C MET A 1 4.35 -16.71 40.79
N LEU A 2 3.43 -17.04 41.70
CA LEU A 2 2.24 -17.86 41.37
C LEU A 2 1.44 -17.35 40.15
N ALA A 3 1.16 -16.04 40.08
CA ALA A 3 0.46 -15.46 38.93
C ALA A 3 1.22 -15.61 37.60
N LEU A 4 2.56 -15.52 37.60
CA LEU A 4 3.37 -15.75 36.39
C LEU A 4 3.33 -17.21 35.96
N PHE A 5 3.31 -18.14 36.91
CA PHE A 5 3.18 -19.57 36.63
C PHE A 5 1.81 -19.89 36.00
N ILE A 6 0.72 -19.32 36.53
CA ILE A 6 -0.61 -19.43 35.93
C ILE A 6 -0.59 -18.86 34.49
N ILE A 7 -0.04 -17.67 34.29
CA ILE A 7 0.05 -17.08 32.95
C ILE A 7 0.84 -17.99 31.99
N ALA A 8 1.95 -18.58 32.44
CA ALA A 8 2.74 -19.51 31.64
C ALA A 8 1.95 -20.79 31.27
N LEU A 9 1.19 -21.36 32.22
CA LEU A 9 0.31 -22.51 31.96
C LEU A 9 -0.73 -22.20 30.87
N PHE A 10 -1.44 -21.09 30.99
CA PHE A 10 -2.44 -20.68 29.99
C PHE A 10 -1.80 -20.35 28.64
N PHE A 11 -0.67 -19.63 28.64
CA PHE A 11 0.03 -19.24 27.42
C PHE A 11 0.55 -20.45 26.64
N SER A 12 1.10 -21.46 27.35
CA SER A 12 1.71 -22.65 26.74
C SER A 12 0.76 -23.46 25.83
N LEU A 13 -0.56 -23.39 26.04
CA LEU A 13 -1.55 -24.06 25.20
C LEU A 13 -1.50 -23.60 23.73
N LEU A 14 -1.20 -22.31 23.49
CA LEU A 14 -1.17 -21.77 22.13
C LEU A 14 0.05 -22.26 21.34
N PRO A 15 1.30 -22.18 21.84
CA PRO A 15 2.45 -22.79 21.18
C PRO A 15 2.32 -24.31 20.97
N LEU A 16 1.74 -25.05 21.91
CA LEU A 16 1.48 -26.49 21.72
C LEU A 16 0.51 -26.74 20.56
N CYS A 17 -0.57 -25.96 20.47
CA CYS A 17 -1.49 -26.04 19.35
C CYS A 17 -0.80 -25.66 18.03
N LEU A 18 0.06 -24.63 18.04
CA LEU A 18 0.88 -24.23 16.89
C LEU A 18 1.83 -25.34 16.41
N LEU A 19 2.42 -26.11 17.32
CA LEU A 19 3.30 -27.24 16.99
C LEU A 19 2.53 -28.41 16.38
N GLN A 20 1.28 -28.63 16.82
CA GLN A 20 0.43 -29.71 16.30
C GLN A 20 -0.27 -29.32 14.98
N ALA A 21 -0.58 -28.05 14.76
CA ALA A 21 -1.38 -27.57 13.63
C ALA A 21 -0.90 -28.05 12.24
N PRO A 22 0.42 -28.09 11.92
CA PRO A 22 0.88 -28.59 10.62
C PRO A 22 0.59 -30.07 10.35
N ARG A 23 0.31 -30.87 11.39
CA ARG A 23 0.01 -32.31 11.29
C ARG A 23 -1.49 -32.61 11.28
N MET A 24 -2.33 -31.59 11.49
CA MET A 24 -3.78 -31.75 11.46
C MET A 24 -4.28 -31.89 10.02
N THR A 25 -5.43 -32.54 9.87
CA THR A 25 -6.15 -32.62 8.60
C THR A 25 -7.62 -32.26 8.79
N PHE A 26 -8.34 -32.06 7.70
CA PHE A 26 -9.74 -31.65 7.73
C PHE A 26 -10.62 -32.61 8.54
N THR A 27 -10.40 -33.91 8.46
CA THR A 27 -11.11 -34.91 9.27
C THR A 27 -10.48 -35.15 10.65
N HIS A 28 -9.19 -34.87 10.81
CA HIS A 28 -8.44 -35.11 12.05
C HIS A 28 -7.74 -33.83 12.56
N HIS A 29 -8.48 -32.95 13.24
CA HIS A 29 -7.98 -31.66 13.75
C HIS A 29 -8.22 -31.43 15.25
N PHE A 30 -8.20 -32.49 16.06
CA PHE A 30 -8.37 -32.38 17.51
C PHE A 30 -7.06 -32.00 18.20
N PHE A 31 -7.11 -31.03 19.12
CA PHE A 31 -5.98 -30.69 19.98
C PHE A 31 -5.75 -31.78 21.03
N ARG A 32 -4.55 -32.35 21.06
CA ARG A 32 -4.17 -33.37 22.06
C ARG A 32 -3.26 -32.72 23.10
N LEU A 33 -3.74 -32.61 24.33
CA LEU A 33 -2.93 -32.07 25.42
C LEU A 33 -2.06 -33.18 26.03
N GLU A 34 -0.78 -33.22 25.66
CA GLU A 34 0.21 -34.07 26.32
C GLU A 34 0.66 -33.42 27.64
N LEU A 35 0.32 -34.05 28.78
CA LEU A 35 0.55 -33.48 30.11
C LEU A 35 2.04 -33.14 30.35
N VAL A 36 2.96 -34.02 29.95
CA VAL A 36 4.41 -33.82 30.13
C VAL A 36 4.90 -32.64 29.30
N SER A 37 4.56 -32.60 28.01
CA SER A 37 4.92 -31.51 27.09
C SER A 37 4.35 -30.17 27.56
N TRP A 38 3.13 -30.18 28.10
CA TRP A 38 2.47 -28.98 28.63
C TRP A 38 3.14 -28.44 29.89
N VAL A 39 3.37 -29.29 30.89
CA VAL A 39 4.04 -28.90 32.14
C VAL A 39 5.47 -28.44 31.85
N PHE A 40 6.21 -29.15 31.00
CA PHE A 40 7.56 -28.80 30.61
C PHE A 40 7.62 -27.42 29.93
N LEU A 41 6.76 -27.17 28.93
CA LEU A 41 6.74 -25.89 28.23
C LEU A 41 6.29 -24.75 29.16
N ALA A 42 5.29 -24.99 30.02
CA ALA A 42 4.86 -24.01 31.00
C ALA A 42 5.98 -23.66 31.99
N ALA A 43 6.77 -24.64 32.45
CA ALA A 43 7.93 -24.42 33.30
C ALA A 43 9.01 -23.59 32.59
N LEU A 44 9.32 -23.90 31.33
CA LEU A 44 10.29 -23.14 30.52
C LEU A 44 9.84 -21.69 30.28
N LEU A 45 8.56 -21.49 29.94
CA LEU A 45 7.97 -20.16 29.81
C LEU A 45 7.96 -19.40 31.14
N PHE A 46 7.68 -20.07 32.25
CA PHE A 46 7.74 -19.49 33.58
C PHE A 46 9.15 -19.01 33.94
N LEU A 47 10.18 -19.80 33.66
CA LEU A 47 11.57 -19.40 33.87
C LEU A 47 11.93 -18.19 33.01
N GLY A 48 11.54 -18.20 31.73
CA GLY A 48 11.76 -17.08 30.81
C GLY A 48 11.04 -15.80 31.25
N PHE A 49 9.75 -15.90 31.62
CA PHE A 49 8.97 -14.78 32.15
C PHE A 49 9.54 -14.27 33.47
N SER A 50 10.01 -15.15 34.35
CA SER A 50 10.62 -14.78 35.63
C SER A 50 11.95 -14.05 35.42
N GLY A 51 12.83 -14.54 34.54
CA GLY A 51 14.08 -13.87 34.21
C GLY A 51 13.85 -12.49 33.60
N TYR A 52 12.92 -12.40 32.64
CA TYR A 52 12.54 -11.15 32.02
C TYR A 52 11.91 -10.16 33.02
N TYR A 53 11.01 -10.64 33.88
CA TYR A 53 10.38 -9.87 34.96
C TYR A 53 11.41 -9.26 35.92
N LEU A 54 12.44 -10.02 36.30
CA LEU A 54 13.51 -9.53 37.18
C LEU A 54 14.38 -8.47 36.49
N LEU A 55 14.76 -8.69 35.22
CA LEU A 55 15.57 -7.75 34.45
C LEU A 55 14.88 -6.40 34.27
N LEU A 56 13.60 -6.40 33.88
CA LEU A 56 12.84 -5.16 33.70
C LEU A 56 12.42 -4.50 35.00
N GLY A 57 12.15 -5.29 36.04
CA GLY A 57 11.96 -4.76 37.39
C GLY A 57 13.15 -3.90 37.81
N ARG A 58 14.38 -4.41 37.63
CA ARG A 58 15.62 -3.66 37.88
C ARG A 58 15.75 -2.42 37.00
N PHE A 59 15.43 -2.53 35.70
CA PHE A 59 15.46 -1.39 34.79
C PHE A 59 14.57 -0.23 35.29
N TYR A 60 13.33 -0.53 35.69
CA TYR A 60 12.42 0.51 36.19
C TYR A 60 12.86 1.11 37.51
N THR A 61 13.30 0.30 38.46
CA THR A 61 13.77 0.79 39.77
C THR A 61 15.03 1.63 39.63
N THR A 62 15.95 1.29 38.72
CA THR A 62 17.20 2.02 38.54
C THR A 62 17.02 3.31 37.75
N ILE A 63 16.30 3.28 36.62
CA ILE A 63 16.18 4.45 35.73
C ILE A 63 15.10 5.43 36.22
N TYR A 64 13.92 4.91 36.56
CA TYR A 64 12.77 5.74 36.92
C TYR A 64 12.58 5.89 38.44
N ALA A 65 13.37 5.19 39.26
CA ALA A 65 13.32 5.25 40.73
C ALA A 65 11.91 4.97 41.31
N ILE A 66 11.15 4.09 40.65
CA ILE A 66 9.85 3.63 41.15
C ILE A 66 10.01 2.49 42.15
N SER A 67 9.03 2.30 43.04
CA SER A 67 9.07 1.21 44.03
C SER A 67 9.07 -0.17 43.36
N PRO A 68 9.77 -1.17 43.94
CA PRO A 68 9.76 -2.55 43.43
C PRO A 68 8.35 -3.12 43.26
N ALA A 69 7.42 -2.81 44.17
CA ALA A 69 6.03 -3.25 44.10
C ALA A 69 5.27 -2.69 42.88
N GLN A 70 5.52 -1.43 42.51
CA GLN A 70 4.91 -0.81 41.33
C GLN A 70 5.50 -1.39 40.04
N ALA A 71 6.83 -1.59 39.97
CA ALA A 71 7.49 -2.23 38.83
C ALA A 71 6.97 -3.67 38.63
N ALA A 72 6.85 -4.42 39.73
CA ALA A 72 6.28 -5.76 39.75
C ALA A 72 4.86 -5.82 39.19
N THR A 73 4.01 -4.88 39.59
CA THR A 73 2.61 -4.82 39.16
C THR A 73 2.51 -4.51 37.66
N ALA A 74 3.32 -3.58 37.15
CA ALA A 74 3.32 -3.22 35.74
C ALA A 74 3.77 -4.37 34.84
N GLU A 75 4.83 -5.08 35.23
CA GLU A 75 5.30 -6.24 34.47
C GLU A 75 4.25 -7.36 34.49
N LEU A 76 3.66 -7.67 35.65
CA LEU A 76 2.61 -8.69 35.74
C LEU A 76 1.41 -8.36 34.86
N LEU A 77 0.99 -7.09 34.83
CA LEU A 77 -0.09 -6.63 33.95
C LEU A 77 0.26 -6.80 32.47
N SER A 78 1.51 -6.58 32.07
CA SER A 78 1.93 -6.80 30.68
C SER A 78 1.85 -8.26 30.25
N PHE A 79 2.06 -9.19 31.18
CA PHE A 79 1.94 -10.63 30.94
C PHE A 79 0.48 -11.11 30.98
N SER A 80 -0.40 -10.41 31.70
CA SER A 80 -1.81 -10.81 31.87
C SER A 80 -2.57 -11.03 30.54
N ILE A 81 -2.16 -10.35 29.45
CA ILE A 81 -2.76 -10.53 28.12
C ILE A 81 -2.64 -11.97 27.62
N PHE A 82 -1.60 -12.70 28.02
CA PHE A 82 -1.39 -14.10 27.62
C PHE A 82 -2.40 -15.07 28.23
N LEU A 83 -3.21 -14.65 29.21
CA LEU A 83 -4.36 -15.41 29.68
C LEU A 83 -5.42 -15.61 28.59
N LEU A 84 -5.38 -14.81 27.52
CA LEU A 84 -6.25 -14.97 26.35
C LEU A 84 -5.79 -16.08 25.39
N ALA A 85 -4.60 -16.67 25.59
CA ALA A 85 -4.06 -17.70 24.71
C ALA A 85 -4.99 -18.90 24.44
N PRO A 86 -5.78 -19.42 25.40
CA PRO A 86 -6.71 -20.51 25.13
C PRO A 86 -7.78 -20.18 24.09
N LEU A 87 -8.09 -18.89 23.84
CA LEU A 87 -9.00 -18.51 22.76
C LEU A 87 -8.52 -19.04 21.40
N GLY A 88 -7.20 -19.21 21.21
CA GLY A 88 -6.64 -19.80 20.01
C GLY A 88 -7.15 -21.21 19.72
N LEU A 89 -7.50 -22.00 20.75
CA LEU A 89 -8.08 -23.32 20.57
C LEU A 89 -9.48 -23.27 19.93
N LEU A 90 -10.22 -22.16 20.10
CA LEU A 90 -11.53 -21.98 19.46
C LEU A 90 -11.42 -21.87 17.94
N SER A 91 -10.24 -21.54 17.39
CA SER A 91 -9.98 -21.54 15.95
C SER A 91 -10.15 -22.91 15.29
N LEU A 92 -9.99 -24.00 16.07
CA LEU A 92 -10.17 -25.38 15.61
C LEU A 92 -11.63 -25.67 15.21
N ARG A 93 -12.61 -24.99 15.82
CA ARG A 93 -14.02 -25.12 15.45
C ARG A 93 -14.29 -24.75 13.99
N HIS A 94 -13.48 -23.83 13.45
CA HIS A 94 -13.55 -23.42 12.06
C HIS A 94 -12.27 -23.81 11.33
N TYR A 95 -11.91 -25.08 11.40
CA TYR A 95 -10.81 -25.65 10.63
C TYR A 95 -11.14 -25.66 9.13
N LEU A 96 -10.17 -25.26 8.30
CA LEU A 96 -10.28 -25.34 6.84
C LEU A 96 -9.10 -26.11 6.25
N THR A 97 -7.88 -25.68 6.58
CA THR A 97 -6.63 -26.40 6.27
C THR A 97 -5.62 -26.14 7.37
N ALA A 98 -4.62 -27.01 7.49
CA ALA A 98 -3.51 -26.87 8.43
C ALA A 98 -2.77 -25.55 8.22
N PHE A 99 -2.56 -25.17 6.96
CA PHE A 99 -1.91 -23.91 6.58
C PHE A 99 -2.70 -22.68 7.04
N ASP A 100 -4.03 -22.67 6.85
CA ASP A 100 -4.89 -21.58 7.32
C ASP A 100 -4.89 -21.50 8.85
N LEU A 101 -5.09 -22.62 9.54
CA LEU A 101 -5.06 -22.67 11.01
C LEU A 101 -3.73 -22.16 11.57
N TYR A 102 -2.61 -22.68 11.07
CA TYR A 102 -1.28 -22.26 11.49
C TYR A 102 -1.06 -20.75 11.28
N GLY A 103 -1.48 -20.22 10.13
CA GLY A 103 -1.44 -18.79 9.85
C GLY A 103 -2.26 -17.95 10.83
N ARG A 104 -3.45 -18.41 11.20
CA ARG A 104 -4.34 -17.74 12.17
C ARG A 104 -3.80 -17.77 13.59
N LEU A 105 -3.31 -18.93 14.05
CA LEU A 105 -2.70 -19.07 15.38
C LEU A 105 -1.42 -18.22 15.51
N LYS A 106 -0.58 -18.19 14.47
CA LYS A 106 0.62 -17.35 14.43
C LYS A 106 0.25 -15.86 14.50
N LEU A 107 -0.80 -15.46 13.79
CA LEU A 107 -1.29 -14.09 13.83
C LEU A 107 -1.88 -13.74 15.20
N PHE A 108 -2.59 -14.66 15.85
CA PHE A 108 -3.09 -14.47 17.20
C PHE A 108 -1.96 -14.33 18.23
N LEU A 109 -0.88 -15.12 18.10
CA LEU A 109 0.34 -14.96 18.89
C LEU A 109 0.94 -13.55 18.73
N ILE A 110 0.99 -13.03 17.50
CA ILE A 110 1.45 -11.66 17.23
C ILE A 110 0.55 -10.63 17.94
N PHE A 111 -0.77 -10.83 17.97
CA PHE A 111 -1.68 -9.92 18.68
C PHE A 111 -1.47 -9.95 20.20
N LEU A 112 -1.23 -11.12 20.80
CA LEU A 112 -0.92 -11.24 22.22
C LEU A 112 0.38 -10.51 22.57
N LEU A 113 1.44 -10.75 21.78
CA LEU A 113 2.73 -10.07 21.93
C LEU A 113 2.58 -8.54 21.76
N GLY A 114 1.83 -8.12 20.74
CA GLY A 114 1.53 -6.71 20.49
C GLY A 114 0.74 -6.05 21.62
N GLY A 115 -0.23 -6.75 22.21
CA GLY A 115 -0.98 -6.30 23.38
C GLY A 115 -0.07 -6.14 24.61
N SER A 116 0.84 -7.09 24.84
CA SER A 116 1.83 -7.02 25.94
C SER A 116 2.77 -5.82 25.76
N ILE A 117 3.31 -5.64 24.55
CA ILE A 117 4.18 -4.50 24.21
C ILE A 117 3.41 -3.19 24.36
N TRP A 118 2.15 -3.12 23.93
CA TRP A 118 1.34 -1.92 24.07
C TRP A 118 1.16 -1.54 25.54
N ILE A 119 0.90 -2.51 26.44
CA ILE A 119 0.77 -2.23 27.89
C ILE A 119 2.08 -1.65 28.43
N LYS A 120 3.22 -2.24 28.04
CA LYS A 120 4.56 -1.75 28.43
C LYS A 120 4.84 -0.34 27.92
N VAL A 121 4.55 -0.07 26.65
CA VAL A 121 4.73 1.26 26.06
C VAL A 121 3.80 2.28 26.73
N ALA A 122 2.57 1.91 27.04
CA ALA A 122 1.64 2.78 27.77
C ALA A 122 2.16 3.10 29.19
N PHE A 123 2.69 2.10 29.89
CA PHE A 123 3.30 2.26 31.21
C PHE A 123 4.55 3.15 31.14
N LEU A 124 5.50 2.84 30.25
CA LEU A 124 6.70 3.65 29.99
C LEU A 124 6.36 5.09 29.61
N HIS A 125 5.36 5.29 28.76
CA HIS A 125 4.91 6.63 28.37
C HIS A 125 4.36 7.42 29.56
N GLN A 126 3.73 6.75 30.53
CA GLN A 126 3.29 7.40 31.76
C GLN A 126 4.48 7.76 32.66
N LEU A 127 5.48 6.87 32.80
CA LEU A 127 6.70 7.16 33.54
C LEU A 127 7.46 8.34 32.93
N GLU A 128 7.64 8.36 31.60
CA GLU A 128 8.27 9.47 30.88
C GLU A 128 7.52 10.80 31.04
N LYS A 129 6.20 10.77 31.28
CA LYS A 129 5.44 11.99 31.59
C LYS A 129 5.68 12.51 32.99
N GLN A 130 5.93 11.63 33.95
CA GLN A 130 6.17 11.99 35.35
C GLN A 130 7.63 12.39 35.57
N LYS A 131 8.56 11.58 35.05
CA LYS A 131 10.01 11.78 35.14
C LYS A 131 10.63 11.50 33.75
N PRO A 132 10.73 12.53 32.89
CA PRO A 132 11.28 12.38 31.54
C PRO A 132 12.76 11.99 31.60
N TYR A 133 13.11 10.81 31.09
CA TYR A 133 14.49 10.33 31.01
C TYR A 133 14.93 10.23 29.55
N PHE A 134 14.36 9.30 28.78
CA PHE A 134 14.68 9.12 27.37
C PHE A 134 14.25 10.32 26.54
N THR A 135 13.03 10.83 26.77
CA THR A 135 12.54 12.00 26.02
C THR A 135 13.38 13.23 26.32
N ARG A 136 13.88 13.37 27.55
CA ARG A 136 14.82 14.44 27.93
C ARG A 136 16.17 14.27 27.23
N SER A 137 16.79 13.10 27.32
CA SER A 137 18.10 12.85 26.69
C SER A 137 18.06 13.03 25.18
N ILE A 138 17.04 12.48 24.51
CA ILE A 138 16.84 12.66 23.06
C ILE A 138 16.60 14.14 22.73
N SER A 139 15.77 14.82 23.51
CA SER A 139 15.49 16.25 23.30
C SER A 139 16.73 17.12 23.50
N GLN A 140 17.58 16.81 24.48
CA GLN A 140 18.84 17.51 24.75
C GLN A 140 19.86 17.27 23.62
N MET A 141 20.03 16.01 23.21
CA MET A 141 20.87 15.66 22.06
C MET A 141 20.40 16.41 20.81
N TRP A 142 19.08 16.42 20.55
CA TRP A 142 18.50 17.10 19.40
C TRP A 142 18.64 18.62 19.47
N SER A 143 18.45 19.24 20.65
CA SER A 143 18.62 20.69 20.81
C SER A 143 20.05 21.14 20.58
N ASN A 144 21.02 20.29 20.87
CA ASN A 144 22.44 20.57 20.68
C ASN A 144 22.88 20.49 19.20
N PHE A 145 22.05 19.94 18.31
CA PHE A 145 22.36 19.88 16.89
C PHE A 145 22.20 21.24 16.21
N THR A 146 23.21 21.63 15.42
CA THR A 146 23.10 22.77 14.51
C THR A 146 22.01 22.53 13.46
N PRO A 147 21.43 23.57 12.85
CA PRO A 147 20.42 23.40 11.81
C PRO A 147 20.88 22.49 10.65
N LYS A 148 22.17 22.58 10.27
CA LYS A 148 22.77 21.70 9.25
C LYS A 148 22.77 20.23 9.68
N LYS A 149 23.17 19.94 10.93
CA LYS A 149 23.17 18.58 11.49
C LYS A 149 21.74 18.02 11.57
N LYS A 150 20.76 18.82 12.00
CA LYS A 150 19.34 18.42 12.03
C LYS A 150 18.84 18.03 10.64
N ILE A 151 19.10 18.87 9.63
CA ILE A 151 18.74 18.57 8.23
C ILE A 151 19.41 17.29 7.76
N ALA A 152 20.71 17.11 8.04
CA ALA A 152 21.44 15.90 7.65
C ALA A 152 20.86 14.64 8.31
N VAL A 153 20.55 14.68 9.61
CA VAL A 153 19.94 13.54 10.33
C VAL A 153 18.55 13.20 9.77
N LEU A 154 17.71 14.19 9.51
CA LEU A 154 16.40 13.96 8.89
C LEU A 154 16.53 13.41 7.47
N PHE A 155 17.45 13.96 6.68
CA PHE A 155 17.68 13.51 5.32
C PHE A 155 18.18 12.06 5.30
N LEU A 156 19.21 11.74 6.09
CA LEU A 156 19.77 10.40 6.20
C LEU A 156 18.76 9.42 6.79
N GLY A 157 17.99 9.83 7.81
CA GLY A 157 16.93 8.99 8.38
C GLY A 157 15.87 8.63 7.35
N ALA A 158 15.40 9.60 6.55
CA ALA A 158 14.45 9.32 5.48
C ALA A 158 15.07 8.46 4.37
N PHE A 159 16.28 8.80 3.93
CA PHE A 159 17.02 8.06 2.92
C PHE A 159 17.21 6.59 3.31
N LEU A 160 17.62 6.31 4.55
CA LEU A 160 17.79 4.94 5.06
C LEU A 160 16.46 4.18 5.11
N ILE A 161 15.39 4.80 5.64
CA ILE A 161 14.08 4.15 5.73
C ILE A 161 13.51 3.83 4.34
N TYR A 162 13.65 4.73 3.37
CA TYR A 162 13.22 4.47 1.99
C TYR A 162 14.01 3.35 1.33
N ASN A 163 15.33 3.31 1.54
CA ASN A 163 16.16 2.22 1.03
C ASN A 163 15.85 0.89 1.70
N LEU A 164 15.55 0.86 3.01
CA LEU A 164 15.04 -0.35 3.67
C LEU A 164 13.72 -0.83 3.06
N GLY A 165 12.82 0.10 2.71
CA GLY A 165 11.62 -0.18 1.95
C GLY A 165 11.93 -0.82 0.59
N SER A 166 12.82 -0.20 -0.18
CA SER A 166 13.29 -0.69 -1.48
C SER A 166 13.93 -2.09 -1.40
N LEU A 167 14.79 -2.32 -0.41
CA LEU A 167 15.42 -3.63 -0.16
C LEU A 167 14.39 -4.71 0.12
N THR A 168 13.43 -4.41 1.01
CA THR A 168 12.32 -5.32 1.32
C THR A 168 11.52 -5.63 0.05
N PHE A 169 11.26 -4.62 -0.77
CA PHE A 169 10.53 -4.74 -2.02
C PHE A 169 11.23 -5.67 -3.02
N ILE A 170 12.53 -5.45 -3.25
CA ILE A 170 13.36 -6.25 -4.16
C ILE A 170 13.49 -7.69 -3.64
N SER A 171 13.67 -7.87 -2.32
CA SER A 171 13.82 -9.20 -1.70
C SER A 171 12.60 -10.11 -1.88
N GLN A 172 11.43 -9.53 -2.18
CA GLN A 172 10.19 -10.27 -2.48
C GLN A 172 10.04 -10.61 -3.97
N GLY A 173 11.09 -10.42 -4.78
CA GLY A 173 11.10 -10.78 -6.20
C GLY A 173 10.25 -9.85 -7.07
N LEU A 174 10.05 -8.61 -6.63
CA LEU A 174 9.37 -7.58 -7.41
C LEU A 174 10.35 -6.88 -8.33
N VAL A 175 9.99 -6.89 -9.60
CA VAL A 175 10.69 -6.17 -10.66
C VAL A 175 9.98 -4.86 -10.96
N PHE A 176 10.58 -4.03 -11.80
CA PHE A 176 9.94 -2.82 -12.32
C PHE A 176 8.64 -3.16 -13.05
N SER A 177 7.64 -2.28 -12.93
CA SER A 177 6.33 -2.48 -13.55
C SER A 177 5.67 -1.16 -13.98
N GLY A 178 4.56 -1.26 -14.72
CA GLY A 178 3.89 -0.07 -15.26
C GLY A 178 4.83 0.71 -16.19
N ASP A 179 4.98 2.01 -15.94
CA ASP A 179 5.85 2.88 -16.76
C ASP A 179 7.36 2.73 -16.45
N GLU A 180 7.73 2.16 -15.29
CA GLU A 180 9.13 2.12 -14.82
C GLU A 180 10.12 1.47 -15.81
N PRO A 181 9.81 0.31 -16.44
CA PRO A 181 10.70 -0.32 -17.42
C PRO A 181 11.02 0.58 -18.61
N HIS A 182 10.09 1.44 -19.02
CA HIS A 182 10.28 2.30 -20.19
C HIS A 182 11.18 3.49 -19.88
N TYR A 183 11.17 4.00 -18.64
CA TYR A 183 12.15 5.00 -18.21
C TYR A 183 13.56 4.40 -18.16
N LEU A 184 13.69 3.16 -17.69
CA LEU A 184 14.96 2.43 -17.67
C LEU A 184 15.48 2.14 -19.06
N LEU A 185 14.62 1.79 -20.02
CA LEU A 185 15.02 1.54 -21.39
C LEU A 185 15.61 2.80 -22.05
N MET A 186 15.03 3.97 -21.78
CA MET A 186 15.62 5.25 -22.18
C MET A 186 16.98 5.49 -21.50
N SER A 187 17.12 5.20 -20.21
CA SER A 187 18.44 5.31 -19.53
C SER A 187 19.46 4.32 -20.08
N HIS A 188 19.02 3.15 -20.50
CA HIS A 188 19.88 2.14 -21.11
C HIS A 188 20.39 2.58 -22.48
N SER A 189 19.50 3.06 -23.35
CA SER A 189 19.85 3.64 -24.65
C SER A 189 20.79 4.83 -24.50
N LEU A 190 20.54 5.74 -23.55
CA LEU A 190 21.47 6.85 -23.25
C LEU A 190 22.86 6.37 -22.81
N LEU A 191 22.95 5.26 -22.08
CA LEU A 191 24.22 4.74 -21.56
C LEU A 191 25.02 3.98 -22.63
N LEU A 192 24.35 3.11 -23.40
CA LEU A 192 25.02 2.21 -24.35
C LEU A 192 25.04 2.75 -25.78
N ASP A 193 23.94 3.37 -26.21
CA ASP A 193 23.75 3.83 -27.59
C ASP A 193 24.06 5.34 -27.72
N GLY A 194 24.03 6.09 -26.62
CA GLY A 194 24.26 7.53 -26.60
C GLY A 194 23.11 8.35 -27.21
N ASP A 195 21.94 7.75 -27.39
CA ASP A 195 20.77 8.40 -27.99
C ASP A 195 19.45 8.06 -27.23
N LEU A 196 18.31 8.41 -27.83
CA LEU A 196 16.95 8.12 -27.31
C LEU A 196 16.11 7.28 -28.28
N ASN A 197 16.74 6.70 -29.31
CA ASN A 197 16.08 5.86 -30.30
C ASN A 197 15.96 4.43 -29.76
N LEU A 198 14.79 4.09 -29.25
CA LEU A 198 14.55 2.82 -28.56
C LEU A 198 14.30 1.63 -29.51
N LYS A 199 14.38 1.83 -30.83
CA LYS A 199 13.97 0.81 -31.81
C LYS A 199 14.82 -0.46 -31.71
N ASN A 200 16.14 -0.32 -31.63
CA ASN A 200 17.04 -1.45 -31.39
C ASN A 200 16.75 -2.09 -30.03
N ASN A 201 16.57 -1.29 -28.97
CA ASN A 201 16.43 -1.83 -27.62
C ASN A 201 15.14 -2.66 -27.44
N TYR A 202 14.03 -2.24 -28.05
CA TYR A 202 12.81 -3.05 -28.04
C TYR A 202 12.97 -4.34 -28.87
N ASN A 203 13.63 -4.27 -30.03
CA ASN A 203 13.89 -5.44 -30.87
C ASN A 203 14.82 -6.45 -30.17
N GLN A 204 15.83 -5.98 -29.45
CA GLN A 204 16.80 -6.79 -28.71
C GLN A 204 16.27 -7.25 -27.34
N HIS A 205 15.13 -6.70 -26.90
CA HIS A 205 14.51 -6.99 -25.61
C HIS A 205 15.39 -6.62 -24.41
N ASP A 206 16.13 -5.50 -24.49
CA ASP A 206 17.07 -5.07 -23.43
C ASP A 206 16.39 -4.83 -22.08
N TYR A 207 15.09 -4.57 -22.08
CA TYR A 207 14.29 -4.47 -20.86
C TYR A 207 14.29 -5.76 -20.01
N ARG A 208 14.65 -6.91 -20.59
CA ARG A 208 14.78 -8.18 -19.85
C ARG A 208 15.93 -8.17 -18.83
N LEU A 209 16.87 -7.22 -18.91
CA LEU A 209 17.94 -7.06 -17.92
C LEU A 209 17.41 -6.76 -16.50
N TYR A 210 16.25 -6.10 -16.40
CA TYR A 210 15.66 -5.65 -15.15
C TYR A 210 14.19 -6.08 -14.99
N MET A 211 13.71 -6.97 -15.87
CA MET A 211 12.40 -7.59 -15.80
C MET A 211 12.52 -9.11 -15.61
N ARG A 212 11.40 -9.78 -15.33
CA ARG A 212 11.40 -11.24 -15.21
C ARG A 212 11.71 -11.89 -16.57
N PRO A 213 12.41 -13.05 -16.59
CA PRO A 213 12.63 -13.80 -17.82
C PRO A 213 11.32 -14.08 -18.57
N TYR A 214 11.38 -14.06 -19.91
CA TYR A 214 10.24 -14.33 -20.81
C TYR A 214 9.08 -13.32 -20.79
N VAL A 215 9.16 -12.26 -19.97
CA VAL A 215 8.21 -11.15 -20.08
C VAL A 215 8.49 -10.38 -21.37
N THR A 216 7.43 -10.10 -22.12
CA THR A 216 7.42 -9.15 -23.23
C THR A 216 6.56 -7.97 -22.83
N ILE A 217 7.04 -6.76 -23.08
CA ILE A 217 6.28 -5.52 -22.84
C ILE A 217 5.95 -4.87 -24.17
N ASP A 218 4.75 -4.29 -24.25
CA ASP A 218 4.35 -3.52 -25.43
C ASP A 218 5.18 -2.22 -25.51
N PRO A 219 5.75 -1.88 -26.67
CA PRO A 219 6.54 -0.66 -26.79
C PRO A 219 5.74 0.62 -26.52
N HIS A 220 6.22 1.43 -25.59
CA HIS A 220 5.64 2.74 -25.28
C HIS A 220 6.22 3.83 -26.20
N LEU A 221 5.88 3.75 -27.48
CA LEU A 221 6.40 4.62 -28.54
C LEU A 221 5.40 5.70 -28.93
N ALA A 222 5.88 6.93 -29.14
CA ALA A 222 5.06 8.04 -29.59
C ALA A 222 4.63 7.84 -31.05
N PRO A 223 3.37 8.11 -31.41
CA PRO A 223 2.93 8.10 -32.80
C PRO A 223 3.76 9.06 -33.68
N LYS A 224 3.85 8.75 -34.98
CA LYS A 224 4.56 9.55 -36.00
C LYS A 224 6.09 9.68 -35.80
N THR A 225 6.69 8.76 -35.04
CA THR A 225 8.16 8.71 -34.81
C THR A 225 8.86 7.54 -35.50
N GLN A 226 8.18 6.84 -36.43
CA GLN A 226 8.67 5.59 -37.05
C GLN A 226 9.03 4.50 -36.02
N GLY A 227 8.43 4.56 -34.83
CA GLY A 227 8.70 3.64 -33.73
C GLY A 227 10.05 3.86 -33.03
N LYS A 228 10.63 5.06 -33.11
CA LYS A 228 11.94 5.36 -32.51
C LYS A 228 11.85 5.91 -31.09
N TYR A 229 10.94 6.85 -30.84
CA TYR A 229 10.97 7.63 -29.60
C TYR A 229 9.81 7.30 -28.67
N SER A 230 10.07 7.37 -27.36
CA SER A 230 9.04 7.09 -26.36
C SER A 230 7.93 8.14 -26.34
N PHE A 231 6.73 7.79 -25.92
CA PHE A 231 5.75 8.79 -25.53
C PHE A 231 5.97 9.36 -24.12
N HIS A 232 6.90 8.79 -23.35
CA HIS A 232 7.30 9.29 -22.04
C HIS A 232 8.37 10.36 -22.19
N SER A 233 8.30 11.41 -21.36
CA SER A 233 9.36 12.42 -21.32
C SER A 233 10.62 11.87 -20.62
N PRO A 234 11.83 12.26 -21.06
CA PRO A 234 13.08 11.61 -20.62
C PRO A 234 13.59 12.12 -19.27
N GLY A 235 12.92 13.07 -18.61
CA GLY A 235 13.41 13.72 -17.40
C GLY A 235 13.72 12.73 -16.27
N ILE A 236 12.91 11.69 -16.09
CA ILE A 236 13.23 10.63 -15.10
C ILE A 236 14.46 9.84 -15.53
N SER A 237 14.51 9.41 -16.78
CA SER A 237 15.62 8.64 -17.34
C SER A 237 16.96 9.35 -17.18
N PHE A 238 16.99 10.67 -17.40
CA PHE A 238 18.18 11.49 -17.14
C PHE A 238 18.54 11.57 -15.66
N LEU A 239 17.56 11.76 -14.76
CA LEU A 239 17.82 11.84 -13.32
C LEU A 239 18.43 10.56 -12.75
N ILE A 240 17.99 9.40 -13.26
CA ILE A 240 18.44 8.10 -12.76
C ILE A 240 19.66 7.58 -13.50
N LEU A 241 20.05 8.15 -14.64
CA LEU A 241 21.15 7.68 -15.48
C LEU A 241 22.45 7.37 -14.71
N PRO A 242 22.99 8.23 -13.83
CA PRO A 242 24.22 7.90 -13.11
C PRO A 242 24.05 6.68 -12.17
N PHE A 243 22.86 6.51 -11.59
CA PHE A 243 22.56 5.38 -10.72
C PHE A 243 22.30 4.10 -11.51
N TYR A 244 21.68 4.23 -12.69
CA TYR A 244 21.51 3.15 -13.64
C TYR A 244 22.86 2.64 -14.14
N ALA A 245 23.78 3.54 -14.51
CA ALA A 245 25.12 3.17 -14.95
C ALA A 245 25.88 2.36 -13.89
N LEU A 246 25.90 2.84 -12.63
CA LEU A 246 26.51 2.10 -11.52
C LEU A 246 25.82 0.74 -11.31
N GLY A 247 24.49 0.71 -11.40
CA GLY A 247 23.70 -0.52 -11.30
C GLY A 247 23.98 -1.51 -12.42
N TYR A 248 24.16 -1.03 -13.65
CA TYR A 248 24.43 -1.81 -14.84
C TYR A 248 25.78 -2.51 -14.75
N PHE A 249 26.84 -1.78 -14.36
CA PHE A 249 28.16 -2.37 -14.14
C PHE A 249 28.21 -3.33 -12.95
N GLY A 250 27.37 -3.10 -11.91
CA GLY A 250 27.27 -4.02 -10.77
C GLY A 250 26.49 -5.30 -11.06
N GLY A 251 25.54 -5.26 -12.00
CA GLY A 251 24.70 -6.41 -12.38
C GLY A 251 23.76 -6.91 -11.29
N GLY A 252 22.88 -7.85 -11.66
CA GLY A 252 22.02 -8.60 -10.73
C GLY A 252 21.20 -7.71 -9.78
N PHE A 253 21.44 -7.85 -8.48
CA PHE A 253 20.77 -7.10 -7.42
C PHE A 253 21.09 -5.59 -7.44
N PHE A 254 22.30 -5.20 -7.86
CA PHE A 254 22.73 -3.80 -7.82
C PHE A 254 21.96 -2.92 -8.81
N LEU A 255 21.56 -3.47 -9.96
CA LEU A 255 20.81 -2.75 -10.98
C LEU A 255 19.48 -2.16 -10.46
N PRO A 256 18.52 -2.97 -9.95
CA PRO A 256 17.28 -2.44 -9.41
C PRO A 256 17.51 -1.63 -8.13
N PHE A 257 18.47 -2.01 -7.28
CA PHE A 257 18.71 -1.33 -6.01
C PHE A 257 19.26 0.10 -6.20
N LEU A 258 20.36 0.26 -6.95
CA LEU A 258 21.01 1.56 -7.15
C LEU A 258 20.10 2.50 -7.93
N THR A 259 19.37 1.99 -8.92
CA THR A 259 18.47 2.83 -9.70
C THR A 259 17.31 3.38 -8.85
N ARG A 260 16.73 2.56 -7.96
CA ARG A 260 15.73 3.03 -6.98
C ARG A 260 16.33 3.99 -5.95
N LEU A 261 17.60 3.80 -5.56
CA LEU A 261 18.31 4.69 -4.64
C LEU A 261 18.34 6.13 -5.15
N GLY A 262 18.54 6.34 -6.45
CA GLY A 262 18.49 7.68 -7.06
C GLY A 262 17.19 8.44 -6.76
N MET A 263 16.05 7.75 -6.75
CA MET A 263 14.74 8.36 -6.42
C MET A 263 14.59 8.69 -4.94
N THR A 264 15.19 7.88 -4.05
CA THR A 264 15.07 8.09 -2.60
C THR A 264 15.69 9.42 -2.14
N ILE A 265 16.70 9.92 -2.86
CA ILE A 265 17.32 11.23 -2.63
C ILE A 265 16.30 12.35 -2.82
N TRP A 266 15.53 12.31 -3.91
CA TRP A 266 14.50 13.29 -4.21
C TRP A 266 13.37 13.26 -3.19
N ALA A 267 12.97 12.07 -2.75
CA ALA A 267 11.94 11.91 -1.71
C ALA A 267 12.40 12.42 -0.34
N ALA A 268 13.65 12.16 0.04
CA ALA A 268 14.23 12.69 1.27
C ALA A 268 14.31 14.22 1.20
N PHE A 269 14.74 14.77 0.07
CA PHE A 269 14.77 16.22 -0.17
C PHE A 269 13.38 16.86 -0.08
N LEU A 270 12.34 16.21 -0.62
CA LEU A 270 10.94 16.65 -0.50
C LEU A 270 10.48 16.71 0.96
N GLY A 271 10.75 15.67 1.75
CA GLY A 271 10.44 15.66 3.18
C GLY A 271 11.12 16.83 3.92
N ILE A 272 12.39 17.08 3.64
CA ILE A 272 13.13 18.21 4.21
C ILE A 272 12.49 19.56 3.87
N GLN A 273 11.91 19.73 2.67
CA GLN A 273 11.21 20.97 2.33
C GLN A 273 10.04 21.25 3.29
N LEU A 274 9.30 20.21 3.69
CA LEU A 274 8.20 20.35 4.65
C LEU A 274 8.73 20.82 6.01
N PHE A 275 9.73 20.14 6.55
CA PHE A 275 10.35 20.53 7.83
C PHE A 275 10.84 21.98 7.80
N LEU A 276 11.60 22.36 6.77
CA LEU A 276 12.13 23.72 6.63
C LEU A 276 11.03 24.78 6.46
N PHE A 277 9.94 24.44 5.76
CA PHE A 277 8.80 25.34 5.59
C PHE A 277 8.16 25.63 6.95
N LEU A 278 7.92 24.59 7.75
CA LEU A 278 7.27 24.71 9.07
C LEU A 278 8.14 25.44 10.09
N ILE A 279 9.45 25.16 10.13
CA ILE A 279 10.38 25.91 11.00
C ILE A 279 10.40 27.40 10.62
N LYS A 280 10.37 27.73 9.32
CA LYS A 280 10.34 29.13 8.87
C LYS A 280 8.98 29.81 9.14
N LEU A 281 7.89 29.05 9.20
CA LEU A 281 6.60 29.50 9.74
C LEU A 281 6.56 29.65 11.27
N LYS A 282 7.68 29.40 11.98
CA LYS A 282 7.78 29.45 13.44
C LYS A 282 6.91 28.41 14.16
N PHE A 283 6.65 27.27 13.52
CA PHE A 283 6.03 26.14 14.21
C PHE A 283 6.98 25.58 15.27
N GLN A 284 6.41 25.02 16.34
CA GLN A 284 7.20 24.28 17.32
C GLN A 284 7.93 23.13 16.61
N GLU A 285 9.21 22.97 16.91
CA GLU A 285 10.06 21.99 16.24
C GLU A 285 9.52 20.56 16.38
N LYS A 286 8.94 20.22 17.53
CA LYS A 286 8.27 18.93 17.76
C LYS A 286 7.11 18.70 16.76
N THR A 287 6.31 19.73 16.50
CA THR A 287 5.21 19.68 15.53
C THR A 287 5.75 19.54 14.10
N ALA A 288 6.82 20.25 13.76
CA ALA A 288 7.46 20.14 12.45
C ALA A 288 8.07 18.75 12.22
N LEU A 289 8.70 18.16 13.24
CA LEU A 289 9.22 16.79 13.20
C LEU A 289 8.09 15.77 13.04
N LEU A 290 7.00 15.90 13.81
CA LEU A 290 5.85 15.01 13.69
C LEU A 290 5.21 15.10 12.29
N ALA A 291 5.01 16.31 11.76
CA ALA A 291 4.50 16.51 10.41
C ALA A 291 5.42 15.89 9.35
N TRP A 292 6.74 16.08 9.49
CA TRP A 292 7.74 15.45 8.62
C TRP A 292 7.65 13.93 8.67
N THR A 293 7.63 13.31 9.86
CA THR A 293 7.53 11.85 10.01
C THR A 293 6.25 11.29 9.38
N LEU A 294 5.10 11.91 9.66
CA LEU A 294 3.81 11.46 9.13
C LEU A 294 3.72 11.61 7.61
N PHE A 295 4.25 12.71 7.07
CA PHE A 295 4.26 12.96 5.63
C PHE A 295 5.21 12.00 4.91
N SER A 296 6.44 11.83 5.41
CA SER A 296 7.50 11.06 4.76
C SER A 296 7.26 9.55 4.78
N PHE A 297 6.76 9.00 5.89
CA PHE A 297 6.79 7.55 6.12
C PHE A 297 5.43 6.86 5.99
N THR A 298 4.44 7.54 5.44
CA THR A 298 3.12 6.96 5.16
C THR A 298 2.85 6.92 3.65
N SER A 299 1.87 6.10 3.25
CA SER A 299 1.42 6.08 1.85
C SER A 299 0.82 7.45 1.46
N PRO A 300 1.04 7.96 0.24
CA PRO A 300 1.76 7.32 -0.86
C PRO A 300 3.26 7.64 -0.91
N LEU A 301 3.74 8.69 -0.20
CA LEU A 301 5.12 9.17 -0.31
C LEU A 301 6.15 8.07 -0.02
N PHE A 302 5.90 7.21 0.96
CA PHE A 302 6.79 6.08 1.25
C PHE A 302 7.03 5.18 0.03
N PHE A 303 6.00 4.77 -0.72
CA PHE A 303 6.19 3.90 -1.89
C PHE A 303 6.77 4.66 -3.07
N TYR A 304 6.27 5.86 -3.34
CA TYR A 304 6.80 6.68 -4.43
C TYR A 304 8.25 7.10 -4.23
N SER A 305 8.77 7.02 -2.99
CA SER A 305 10.16 7.37 -2.70
C SER A 305 11.20 6.54 -3.44
N PHE A 306 10.87 5.29 -3.81
CA PHE A 306 11.77 4.36 -4.48
C PHE A 306 11.17 3.80 -5.79
N HIS A 307 10.06 4.37 -6.29
CA HIS A 307 9.56 4.05 -7.63
C HIS A 307 10.04 5.08 -8.66
N LEU A 308 10.27 4.62 -9.89
CA LEU A 308 10.78 5.45 -10.99
C LEU A 308 9.66 6.26 -11.63
N TYR A 309 9.09 7.17 -10.85
CA TYR A 309 7.92 7.95 -11.23
C TYR A 309 8.22 9.46 -11.14
N PRO A 310 7.75 10.26 -12.12
CA PRO A 310 8.02 11.70 -12.18
C PRO A 310 7.45 12.51 -11.02
N GLU A 311 6.47 11.96 -10.30
CA GLU A 311 5.71 12.68 -9.29
C GLU A 311 6.58 13.17 -8.11
N ILE A 312 7.60 12.40 -7.69
CA ILE A 312 8.46 12.81 -6.56
C ILE A 312 9.40 13.96 -6.93
N PRO A 313 10.18 13.89 -8.03
CA PRO A 313 10.97 15.04 -8.46
C PRO A 313 10.10 16.28 -8.73
N ALA A 314 8.93 16.11 -9.36
CA ALA A 314 8.00 17.21 -9.60
C ALA A 314 7.50 17.84 -8.30
N ALA A 315 7.11 17.03 -7.30
CA ALA A 315 6.73 17.52 -5.97
C ALA A 315 7.89 18.24 -5.26
N ALA A 316 9.10 17.67 -5.32
CA ALA A 316 10.27 18.21 -4.65
C ALA A 316 10.69 19.57 -5.22
N ILE A 317 10.73 19.68 -6.55
CA ILE A 317 11.07 20.91 -7.27
C ILE A 317 10.00 21.97 -7.05
N SER A 318 8.72 21.63 -7.27
CA SER A 318 7.63 22.59 -7.10
C SER A 318 7.54 23.11 -5.66
N PHE A 319 7.69 22.24 -4.66
CA PHE A 319 7.65 22.68 -3.26
C PHE A 319 8.90 23.47 -2.85
N TYR A 320 10.08 23.13 -3.38
CA TYR A 320 11.28 23.92 -3.17
C TYR A 320 11.13 25.35 -3.71
N VAL A 321 10.70 25.49 -4.97
CA VAL A 321 10.43 26.80 -5.61
C VAL A 321 9.36 27.55 -4.82
N PHE A 322 8.24 26.90 -4.50
CA PHE A 322 7.17 27.49 -3.70
C PHE A 322 7.68 28.03 -2.36
N ARG A 323 8.44 27.24 -1.59
CA ARG A 323 9.00 27.66 -0.29
C ARG A 323 9.96 28.84 -0.44
N LYS A 324 10.81 28.83 -1.47
CA LYS A 324 11.78 29.90 -1.71
C LYS A 324 11.10 31.21 -2.09
N ILE A 325 10.07 31.15 -2.93
CA ILE A 325 9.25 32.31 -3.31
C ILE A 325 8.38 32.80 -2.15
N TYR A 326 7.76 31.89 -1.40
CA TYR A 326 6.89 32.25 -0.27
C TYR A 326 7.62 33.07 0.79
N PHE A 327 8.86 32.67 1.08
CA PHE A 327 9.72 33.40 1.99
C PHE A 327 10.85 34.16 1.29
N LEU A 328 10.52 34.78 0.15
CA LEU A 328 11.46 35.54 -0.67
C LEU A 328 12.10 36.65 0.16
N GLY A 329 13.44 36.63 0.23
CA GLY A 329 14.27 37.71 0.77
C GLY A 329 15.20 38.28 -0.32
N ARG A 330 16.27 38.96 0.09
CA ARG A 330 17.31 39.43 -0.84
C ARG A 330 18.15 38.24 -1.32
N HIS A 331 18.25 38.08 -2.64
CA HIS A 331 19.01 37.02 -3.29
C HIS A 331 19.70 37.54 -4.56
N SER A 332 20.70 36.82 -5.05
CA SER A 332 21.44 37.16 -6.27
C SER A 332 20.62 36.89 -7.54
N LEU A 333 20.99 37.51 -8.66
CA LEU A 333 20.36 37.25 -9.96
C LEU A 333 20.50 35.77 -10.39
N LYS A 334 21.65 35.14 -10.09
CA LYS A 334 21.88 33.70 -10.33
C LYS A 334 20.83 32.82 -9.65
N PHE A 335 20.34 33.21 -8.47
CA PHE A 335 19.30 32.49 -7.77
C PHE A 335 17.95 32.57 -8.50
N PHE A 336 17.58 33.75 -9.01
CA PHE A 336 16.35 33.91 -9.79
C PHE A 336 16.41 33.14 -11.12
N PHE A 337 17.55 33.18 -11.81
CA PHE A 337 17.79 32.37 -13.00
C PHE A 337 17.60 30.87 -12.71
N PHE A 338 18.20 30.38 -11.63
CA PHE A 338 18.05 29.00 -11.19
C PHE A 338 16.62 28.63 -10.82
N LEU A 339 15.87 29.51 -10.15
CA LEU A 339 14.44 29.28 -9.88
C LEU A 339 13.62 29.23 -11.17
N GLY A 340 13.95 30.04 -12.17
CA GLY A 340 13.34 30.00 -13.50
C GLY A 340 13.55 28.66 -14.18
N LEU A 341 14.81 28.19 -14.22
CA LEU A 341 15.19 26.88 -14.76
C LEU A 341 14.42 25.74 -14.06
N LEU A 342 14.39 25.74 -12.72
CA LEU A 342 13.68 24.72 -11.94
C LEU A 342 12.16 24.76 -12.16
N THR A 343 11.57 25.93 -12.35
CA THR A 343 10.12 26.03 -12.57
C THR A 343 9.77 25.42 -13.92
N ALA A 344 10.54 25.73 -14.97
CA ALA A 344 10.35 25.18 -16.31
C ALA A 344 10.76 23.70 -16.42
N SER A 345 11.64 23.19 -15.56
CA SER A 345 12.12 21.80 -15.65
C SER A 345 11.00 20.76 -15.46
N LEU A 346 9.88 21.17 -14.86
CA LEU A 346 8.69 20.33 -14.70
C LEU A 346 8.18 19.74 -16.03
N ILE A 347 8.37 20.46 -17.15
CA ILE A 347 7.93 20.00 -18.48
C ILE A 347 8.64 18.72 -18.93
N TRP A 348 9.89 18.51 -18.49
CA TRP A 348 10.72 17.36 -18.85
C TRP A 348 10.27 16.05 -18.20
N PHE A 349 9.44 16.13 -17.15
CA PHE A 349 8.90 14.96 -16.48
C PHE A 349 7.60 14.47 -17.13
N HIS A 350 6.81 15.39 -17.68
CA HIS A 350 5.63 15.14 -18.50
C HIS A 350 5.05 16.49 -18.97
N SER A 351 5.02 16.72 -20.29
CA SER A 351 4.71 18.03 -20.88
C SER A 351 3.33 18.59 -20.50
N LEU A 352 2.28 17.81 -20.71
CA LEU A 352 0.89 18.25 -20.47
C LEU A 352 0.50 18.21 -18.99
N LYS A 353 0.88 17.13 -18.29
CA LYS A 353 0.44 16.86 -16.93
C LYS A 353 0.97 17.89 -15.93
N TYR A 354 2.25 18.26 -16.01
CA TYR A 354 2.86 19.17 -15.04
C TYR A 354 2.76 20.65 -15.42
N LEU A 355 2.22 20.98 -16.60
CA LEU A 355 1.87 22.36 -16.96
C LEU A 355 0.92 22.97 -15.92
N PHE A 356 0.01 22.17 -15.36
CA PHE A 356 -0.96 22.60 -14.35
C PHE A 356 -0.35 22.81 -12.94
N ILE A 357 0.93 22.49 -12.75
CA ILE A 357 1.71 22.91 -11.57
C ILE A 357 2.62 24.07 -11.97
N MET A 358 3.31 23.95 -13.11
CA MET A 358 4.27 24.91 -13.62
C MET A 358 3.67 26.30 -13.83
N ALA A 359 2.52 26.41 -14.51
CA ALA A 359 1.94 27.70 -14.86
C ALA A 359 1.46 28.49 -13.61
N PRO A 360 0.66 27.92 -12.69
CA PRO A 360 0.32 28.62 -11.45
C PRO A 360 1.55 29.01 -10.61
N LEU A 361 2.55 28.14 -10.55
CA LEU A 361 3.78 28.40 -9.81
C LEU A 361 4.59 29.54 -10.44
N PHE A 362 4.68 29.60 -11.77
CA PHE A 362 5.32 30.69 -12.52
C PHE A 362 4.60 32.03 -12.30
N LEU A 363 3.26 32.03 -12.36
CA LEU A 363 2.45 33.23 -12.11
C LEU A 363 2.63 33.73 -10.68
N TYR A 364 2.60 32.82 -9.69
CA TYR A 364 2.83 33.16 -8.31
C TYR A 364 4.25 33.71 -8.08
N ALA A 365 5.27 33.05 -8.63
CA ALA A 365 6.66 33.49 -8.56
C ALA A 365 6.83 34.87 -9.18
N SER A 366 6.31 35.09 -10.38
CA SER A 366 6.37 36.37 -11.07
C SER A 366 5.73 37.49 -10.25
N TRP A 367 4.50 37.28 -9.79
CA TRP A 367 3.80 38.25 -8.94
C TRP A 367 4.60 38.60 -7.69
N LYS A 368 5.14 37.58 -7.01
CA LYS A 368 5.86 37.77 -5.75
C LYS A 368 7.20 38.46 -5.97
N ILE A 369 7.95 38.10 -7.02
CA ILE A 369 9.24 38.71 -7.35
C ILE A 369 9.06 40.18 -7.72
N ILE A 370 8.09 40.50 -8.57
CA ILE A 370 7.79 41.89 -8.98
C ILE A 370 7.39 42.72 -7.76
N ARG A 371 6.51 42.21 -6.90
CA ARG A 371 6.03 42.94 -5.71
C ARG A 371 7.10 43.18 -4.64
N ASN A 372 8.09 42.29 -4.54
CA ASN A 372 9.11 42.34 -3.49
C ASN A 372 10.46 42.92 -3.96
N SER A 373 10.60 43.26 -5.24
CA SER A 373 11.83 43.82 -5.82
C SER A 373 11.64 45.29 -6.17
N GLN A 374 12.69 46.10 -5.98
CA GLN A 374 12.70 47.52 -6.39
C GLN A 374 12.96 47.71 -7.89
N SER A 375 13.41 46.65 -8.58
CA SER A 375 13.74 46.63 -10.01
C SER A 375 13.15 45.39 -10.66
N LEU A 376 12.92 45.45 -11.98
CA LEU A 376 12.47 44.31 -12.79
C LEU A 376 13.57 43.29 -13.07
N GLN A 377 14.85 43.60 -12.81
CA GLN A 377 15.98 42.71 -13.12
C GLN A 377 15.86 41.29 -12.53
N PRO A 378 15.45 41.08 -11.26
CA PRO A 378 15.20 39.75 -10.72
C PRO A 378 14.13 38.96 -11.49
N TRP A 379 13.06 39.63 -11.89
CA TRP A 379 11.96 39.01 -12.64
C TRP A 379 12.40 38.67 -14.08
N LEU A 380 13.05 39.60 -14.77
CA LEU A 380 13.62 39.35 -16.11
C LEU A 380 14.61 38.19 -16.08
N THR A 381 15.44 38.10 -15.04
CA THR A 381 16.39 37.00 -14.86
C THR A 381 15.70 35.66 -14.58
N PHE A 382 14.61 35.68 -13.80
CA PHE A 382 13.76 34.51 -13.60
C PHE A 382 13.10 34.04 -14.90
N CYS A 383 12.55 34.97 -15.68
CA CYS A 383 12.00 34.69 -17.01
C CYS A 383 13.07 34.15 -17.96
N LEU A 384 14.28 34.69 -17.93
CA LEU A 384 15.40 34.20 -18.73
C LEU A 384 15.73 32.73 -18.40
N GLY A 385 15.82 32.38 -17.12
CA GLY A 385 16.03 30.98 -16.73
C GLY A 385 14.87 30.07 -17.16
N TRP A 386 13.64 30.55 -17.04
CA TRP A 386 12.46 29.81 -17.47
C TRP A 386 12.44 29.58 -18.98
N THR A 387 12.70 30.61 -19.78
CA THR A 387 12.75 30.49 -21.25
C THR A 387 13.92 29.65 -21.71
N THR A 388 15.11 29.73 -21.09
CA THR A 388 16.25 28.85 -21.43
C THR A 388 15.88 27.37 -21.33
N MET A 389 15.25 26.95 -20.23
CA MET A 389 14.85 25.56 -20.03
C MET A 389 13.76 25.11 -21.01
N LEU A 390 12.78 25.97 -21.29
CA LEU A 390 11.73 25.67 -22.26
C LEU A 390 12.26 25.60 -23.69
N SER A 391 13.13 26.52 -24.08
CA SER A 391 13.78 26.48 -25.39
C SER A 391 14.54 25.17 -25.57
N GLY A 392 15.26 24.71 -24.53
CA GLY A 392 15.90 23.38 -24.54
C GLY A 392 14.90 22.24 -24.78
N TYR A 393 13.74 22.27 -24.11
CA TYR A 393 12.70 21.25 -24.30
C TYR A 393 12.09 21.28 -25.71
N PHE A 394 11.78 22.47 -26.24
CA PHE A 394 11.22 22.59 -27.58
C PHE A 394 12.23 22.26 -28.68
N LEU A 395 13.51 22.55 -28.48
CA LEU A 395 14.58 22.10 -29.38
C LEU A 395 14.67 20.57 -29.39
N PHE A 396 14.67 19.93 -28.22
CA PHE A 396 14.59 18.47 -28.09
C PHE A 396 13.37 17.90 -28.84
N GLN A 397 12.21 18.52 -28.63
CA GLN A 397 10.97 18.07 -29.24
C GLN A 397 10.98 18.22 -30.76
N GLN A 398 11.49 19.34 -31.26
CA GLN A 398 11.63 19.58 -32.70
C GLN A 398 12.61 18.61 -33.34
N GLN A 399 13.75 18.33 -32.70
CA GLN A 399 14.77 17.44 -33.24
C GLN A 399 14.32 15.99 -33.31
N LEU A 400 13.65 15.47 -32.27
CA LEU A 400 13.28 14.06 -32.21
C LEU A 400 11.87 13.78 -32.74
N TYR A 401 10.90 14.66 -32.46
CA TYR A 401 9.49 14.41 -32.80
C TYR A 401 9.03 15.24 -34.01
N ASN A 402 9.91 16.06 -34.59
CA ASN A 402 9.61 16.96 -35.71
C ASN A 402 8.33 17.79 -35.48
N SER A 403 8.15 18.26 -34.25
CA SER A 403 6.95 18.99 -33.87
C SER A 403 7.20 19.88 -32.65
N LEU A 404 6.53 21.04 -32.61
CA LEU A 404 6.44 21.92 -31.45
C LEU A 404 5.13 21.73 -30.66
N SER A 405 4.29 20.76 -31.04
CA SER A 405 3.04 20.47 -30.33
C SER A 405 3.30 19.95 -28.91
N LEU A 406 2.64 20.50 -27.88
CA LEU A 406 2.82 20.04 -26.50
C LEU A 406 2.48 18.55 -26.28
N SER A 407 1.71 17.94 -27.19
CA SER A 407 1.38 16.51 -27.15
C SER A 407 2.36 15.62 -27.91
N ALA A 408 3.40 16.16 -28.56
CA ALA A 408 4.34 15.38 -29.35
C ALA A 408 4.96 14.23 -28.53
N VAL A 409 5.30 14.52 -27.27
CA VAL A 409 5.76 13.55 -26.27
C VAL A 409 4.57 13.07 -25.43
N SER A 410 3.64 12.36 -26.08
CA SER A 410 2.50 11.72 -25.43
C SER A 410 1.96 10.57 -26.28
N TRP A 411 1.12 9.73 -25.68
CA TRP A 411 0.49 8.60 -26.37
C TRP A 411 -0.28 9.01 -27.63
N ARG A 412 -0.70 10.28 -27.72
CA ARG A 412 -1.38 10.84 -28.88
C ARG A 412 -0.40 11.29 -29.99
N GLY A 413 0.83 11.61 -29.63
CA GLY A 413 1.86 12.12 -30.54
C GLY A 413 1.58 13.54 -31.06
N ALA A 414 2.34 13.92 -32.09
CA ALA A 414 2.25 15.23 -32.70
C ALA A 414 0.93 15.41 -33.45
N VAL A 415 0.16 16.44 -33.07
CA VAL A 415 -1.13 16.79 -33.68
C VAL A 415 -1.12 18.25 -34.15
N SER A 416 -1.96 18.55 -35.14
CA SER A 416 -2.12 19.92 -35.63
C SER A 416 -2.80 20.82 -34.57
N ILE A 417 -2.72 22.14 -34.77
CA ILE A 417 -3.41 23.11 -33.90
C ILE A 417 -4.92 22.86 -33.92
N ASN A 418 -5.51 22.62 -35.10
CA ASN A 418 -6.94 22.33 -35.24
C ASN A 418 -7.36 21.05 -34.50
N GLU A 419 -6.57 19.98 -34.57
CA GLU A 419 -6.79 18.75 -33.81
C GLU A 419 -6.62 18.94 -32.30
N SER A 420 -5.71 19.83 -31.89
CA SER A 420 -5.52 20.22 -30.49
C SER A 420 -6.75 20.94 -29.96
N LEU A 421 -7.28 21.91 -30.72
CA LEU A 421 -8.49 22.67 -30.38
C LEU A 421 -9.73 21.76 -30.32
N LYS A 422 -9.94 20.90 -31.32
CA LYS A 422 -11.05 19.92 -31.32
C LYS A 422 -10.98 18.99 -30.10
N TYR A 423 -9.78 18.54 -29.75
CA TYR A 423 -9.60 17.72 -28.56
C TYR A 423 -9.83 18.50 -27.28
N ALA A 424 -9.33 19.73 -27.16
CA ALA A 424 -9.62 20.57 -26.00
C ALA A 424 -11.14 20.78 -25.83
N LEU A 425 -11.87 21.01 -26.93
CA LEU A 425 -13.33 21.08 -26.92
C LEU A 425 -13.99 19.77 -26.47
N PHE A 426 -13.50 18.62 -26.97
CA PHE A 426 -13.95 17.30 -26.51
C PHE A 426 -13.66 17.09 -25.02
N LEU A 427 -12.49 17.48 -24.53
CA LEU A 427 -12.12 17.37 -23.13
C LEU A 427 -12.99 18.26 -22.22
N ILE A 428 -13.59 19.33 -22.75
CA ILE A 428 -14.50 20.21 -22.01
C ILE A 428 -15.93 19.67 -22.07
N LYS A 429 -16.45 19.32 -23.26
CA LYS A 429 -17.87 19.02 -23.49
C LYS A 429 -18.20 17.53 -23.67
N GLY A 430 -17.24 16.71 -24.11
CA GLY A 430 -17.46 15.32 -24.52
C GLY A 430 -17.47 14.29 -23.39
N ILE A 431 -16.95 14.63 -22.20
CA ILE A 431 -16.94 13.73 -21.04
C ILE A 431 -18.07 14.14 -20.07
N PRO A 432 -19.04 13.24 -19.78
CA PRO A 432 -20.11 13.53 -18.84
C PRO A 432 -19.61 13.91 -17.43
N PHE A 433 -20.30 14.87 -16.81
CA PHE A 433 -19.94 15.37 -15.47
C PHE A 433 -19.88 14.28 -14.38
N PRO A 434 -20.79 13.28 -14.31
CA PRO A 434 -20.72 12.25 -13.29
C PRO A 434 -19.36 11.55 -13.24
N TYR A 435 -18.79 11.19 -14.40
CA TYR A 435 -17.49 10.53 -14.45
C TYR A 435 -16.35 11.39 -13.94
N ARG A 436 -16.43 12.72 -14.08
CA ARG A 436 -15.42 13.67 -13.60
C ARG A 436 -15.43 13.74 -12.08
N TRP A 437 -16.62 13.91 -11.51
CA TRP A 437 -16.82 13.95 -10.07
C TRP A 437 -16.45 12.62 -9.40
N GLU A 438 -16.89 11.49 -9.97
CA GLU A 438 -16.49 10.16 -9.50
C GLU A 438 -14.97 9.95 -9.54
N THR A 439 -14.28 10.46 -10.56
CA THR A 439 -12.81 10.37 -10.63
C THR A 439 -12.16 11.15 -9.49
N LEU A 440 -12.64 12.37 -9.24
CA LEU A 440 -12.13 13.20 -8.14
C LEU A 440 -12.33 12.51 -6.78
N LEU A 441 -13.53 11.97 -6.53
CA LEU A 441 -13.80 11.19 -5.32
C LEU A 441 -12.94 9.93 -5.24
N GLY A 442 -12.73 9.25 -6.37
CA GLY A 442 -11.90 8.06 -6.47
C GLY A 442 -10.47 8.27 -6.00
N TYR A 443 -9.87 9.44 -6.26
CA TYR A 443 -8.51 9.76 -5.77
C TYR A 443 -8.36 9.70 -4.25
N PHE A 444 -9.45 9.91 -3.51
CA PHE A 444 -9.45 9.93 -2.06
C PHE A 444 -10.07 8.66 -1.46
N LEU A 445 -11.13 8.14 -2.06
CA LEU A 445 -12.04 7.19 -1.42
C LEU A 445 -12.06 5.81 -2.05
N ASP A 446 -11.57 5.62 -3.27
CA ASP A 446 -11.63 4.31 -3.90
C ASP A 446 -10.78 3.27 -3.14
N GLN A 447 -11.32 2.08 -2.90
CA GLN A 447 -10.62 1.03 -2.15
C GLN A 447 -9.41 0.42 -2.87
N ARG A 448 -9.21 0.66 -4.16
CA ARG A 448 -8.04 0.16 -4.90
C ARG A 448 -6.89 1.17 -4.90
N ASP A 449 -7.18 2.47 -5.04
CA ASP A 449 -6.15 3.51 -5.20
C ASP A 449 -6.39 4.83 -4.44
N GLY A 450 -7.41 4.92 -3.58
CA GLY A 450 -7.80 6.15 -2.88
C GLY A 450 -6.91 6.50 -1.68
N LEU A 451 -6.48 7.76 -1.58
CA LEU A 451 -5.56 8.25 -0.54
C LEU A 451 -6.00 7.94 0.89
N LEU A 452 -7.27 8.17 1.23
CA LEU A 452 -7.75 8.14 2.62
C LEU A 452 -7.88 6.72 3.18
N LEU A 453 -8.01 5.72 2.31
CA LEU A 453 -8.10 4.33 2.75
C LEU A 453 -6.71 3.70 2.97
N TYR A 454 -5.69 4.18 2.27
CA TYR A 454 -4.30 3.72 2.45
C TYR A 454 -3.48 4.61 3.38
N SER A 455 -3.93 5.85 3.61
CA SER A 455 -3.34 6.76 4.59
C SER A 455 -4.41 7.67 5.22
N PRO A 456 -5.21 7.15 6.16
CA PRO A 456 -6.31 7.88 6.77
C PRO A 456 -5.89 9.15 7.52
N ILE A 457 -4.61 9.37 7.85
CA ILE A 457 -4.14 10.64 8.42
C ILE A 457 -4.45 11.85 7.54
N PHE A 458 -4.59 11.68 6.22
CA PHE A 458 -4.84 12.81 5.32
C PHE A 458 -6.27 13.36 5.43
N ILE A 459 -7.19 12.69 6.13
CA ILE A 459 -8.47 13.33 6.51
C ILE A 459 -8.24 14.56 7.40
N PHE A 460 -7.19 14.54 8.21
CA PHE A 460 -6.80 15.66 9.08
C PHE A 460 -6.10 16.77 8.32
N ALA A 461 -5.56 16.52 7.13
CA ALA A 461 -5.10 17.59 6.25
C ALA A 461 -6.28 18.46 5.79
N LEU A 462 -7.44 17.86 5.50
CA LEU A 462 -8.68 18.58 5.19
C LEU A 462 -9.13 19.44 6.39
N LEU A 463 -9.04 18.90 7.61
CA LEU A 463 -9.34 19.66 8.84
C LEU A 463 -8.37 20.83 9.05
N GLY A 464 -7.11 20.66 8.68
CA GLY A 464 -6.11 21.73 8.68
C GLY A 464 -6.42 22.84 7.68
N PHE A 465 -6.90 22.48 6.47
CA PHE A 465 -7.37 23.46 5.49
C PHE A 465 -8.59 24.25 6.01
N ILE A 466 -9.53 23.60 6.69
CA ILE A 466 -10.65 24.30 7.36
C ILE A 466 -10.13 25.27 8.42
N GLY A 467 -9.09 24.86 9.17
CA GLY A 467 -8.41 25.76 10.08
C GLY A 467 -7.86 27.01 9.37
N LEU A 468 -7.24 26.84 8.21
CA LEU A 468 -6.71 27.95 7.42
C LEU A 468 -7.79 28.91 6.91
N ILE A 469 -9.01 28.43 6.60
CA ILE A 469 -10.14 29.32 6.22
C ILE A 469 -10.34 30.40 7.29
N LYS A 470 -10.27 30.04 8.58
CA LYS A 470 -10.51 30.97 9.68
C LYS A 470 -9.31 31.86 10.02
N ASN A 471 -8.07 31.39 9.84
CA ASN A 471 -6.89 32.09 10.38
C ASN A 471 -5.96 32.68 9.30
N ASN A 472 -5.94 32.12 8.09
CA ASN A 472 -5.07 32.58 7.01
C ASN A 472 -5.62 32.16 5.64
N PHE A 473 -6.79 32.69 5.29
CA PHE A 473 -7.49 32.37 4.05
C PHE A 473 -6.65 32.66 2.80
N ARG A 474 -5.86 33.75 2.81
CA ARG A 474 -4.94 34.10 1.71
C ARG A 474 -3.91 33.00 1.45
N PHE A 475 -3.37 32.39 2.51
CA PHE A 475 -2.45 31.27 2.36
C PHE A 475 -3.14 30.02 1.82
N LEU A 476 -4.37 29.74 2.26
CA LEU A 476 -5.16 28.64 1.70
C LEU A 476 -5.42 28.83 0.21
N LEU A 477 -5.86 30.02 -0.21
CA LEU A 477 -6.08 30.34 -1.62
C LEU A 477 -4.82 30.15 -2.44
N LEU A 478 -3.67 30.58 -1.91
CA LEU A 478 -2.39 30.38 -2.58
C LEU A 478 -2.02 28.88 -2.71
N LEU A 479 -2.22 28.09 -1.66
CA LEU A 479 -1.99 26.64 -1.73
C LEU A 479 -2.88 25.98 -2.77
N LEU A 480 -4.17 26.33 -2.79
CA LEU A 480 -5.13 25.81 -3.77
C LEU A 480 -4.79 26.28 -5.19
N PHE A 481 -4.40 27.54 -5.37
CA PHE A 481 -4.02 28.08 -6.67
C PHE A 481 -2.85 27.29 -7.30
N VAL A 482 -1.84 26.92 -6.50
CA VAL A 482 -0.67 26.19 -6.99
C VAL A 482 -0.93 24.68 -7.14
N SER A 483 -1.76 24.07 -6.29
CA SER A 483 -1.92 22.61 -6.24
C SER A 483 -3.20 22.08 -6.88
N ALA A 484 -4.32 22.80 -6.79
CA ALA A 484 -5.62 22.33 -7.25
C ALA A 484 -5.73 22.12 -8.76
N PRO A 485 -5.19 23.01 -9.63
CA PRO A 485 -5.32 22.84 -11.07
C PRO A 485 -4.82 21.49 -11.57
N TYR A 486 -3.74 20.96 -10.99
CA TYR A 486 -3.16 19.68 -11.37
C TYR A 486 -4.10 18.48 -11.19
N TYR A 487 -4.63 18.28 -9.98
CA TYR A 487 -5.50 17.13 -9.73
C TYR A 487 -6.94 17.37 -10.21
N LEU A 488 -7.42 18.62 -10.23
CA LEU A 488 -8.74 18.95 -10.77
C LEU A 488 -8.79 18.71 -12.27
N VAL A 489 -7.77 19.12 -13.02
CA VAL A 489 -7.70 18.81 -14.45
C VAL A 489 -7.55 17.31 -14.66
N SER A 490 -6.68 16.62 -13.91
CA SER A 490 -6.58 15.15 -14.01
C SER A 490 -7.94 14.45 -13.80
N ALA A 491 -8.72 14.90 -12.80
CA ALA A 491 -10.07 14.37 -12.55
C ALA A 491 -11.07 14.76 -13.64
N TRP A 492 -10.97 15.98 -14.17
CA TRP A 492 -11.80 16.49 -15.27
C TRP A 492 -11.59 15.69 -16.56
N LEU A 493 -10.36 15.23 -16.79
CA LEU A 493 -9.96 14.35 -17.88
C LEU A 493 -10.22 12.86 -17.56
N THR A 494 -10.88 12.57 -16.44
CA THR A 494 -11.19 11.22 -15.94
C THR A 494 -9.99 10.29 -15.84
N GLN A 495 -8.79 10.88 -15.68
CA GLN A 495 -7.54 10.15 -15.64
C GLN A 495 -7.41 9.42 -14.31
N ARG A 496 -7.33 8.09 -14.36
CA ARG A 496 -7.06 7.21 -13.22
C ARG A 496 -5.68 6.59 -13.37
N THR A 497 -5.16 6.01 -12.29
CA THR A 497 -3.86 5.34 -12.35
C THR A 497 -3.99 4.00 -13.04
N GLY A 498 -3.05 3.71 -13.93
CA GLY A 498 -2.78 2.34 -14.38
C GLY A 498 -2.14 1.52 -13.26
N TYR A 499 -1.33 0.53 -13.64
CA TYR A 499 -0.63 -0.38 -12.73
C TYR A 499 0.48 0.36 -11.96
N ALA A 500 0.15 1.02 -10.85
CA ALA A 500 1.03 1.84 -10.01
C ALA A 500 0.53 1.90 -8.56
N PRO A 501 1.38 2.29 -7.57
CA PRO A 501 0.94 2.51 -6.19
C PRO A 501 -0.20 3.52 -6.06
N GLN A 502 -0.84 3.52 -4.88
CA GLN A 502 -2.08 4.28 -4.67
C GLN A 502 -1.87 5.79 -4.70
N ALA A 503 -2.94 6.52 -5.03
CA ALA A 503 -3.04 7.97 -4.98
C ALA A 503 -2.04 8.75 -5.88
N ARG A 504 -1.45 8.13 -6.91
CA ARG A 504 -0.53 8.82 -7.85
C ARG A 504 -1.00 10.14 -8.43
N PRO A 505 -2.29 10.38 -8.73
CA PRO A 505 -2.75 11.67 -9.23
C PRO A 505 -2.61 12.80 -8.21
N LEU A 506 -2.34 12.50 -6.93
CA LEU A 506 -2.14 13.48 -5.87
C LEU A 506 -0.66 13.66 -5.48
N VAL A 507 0.23 12.71 -5.82
CA VAL A 507 1.62 12.68 -5.30
C VAL A 507 2.40 13.95 -5.63
N ALA A 508 2.32 14.45 -6.87
CA ALA A 508 3.07 15.63 -7.31
C ALA A 508 2.72 16.92 -6.56
N VAL A 509 1.57 16.95 -5.88
CA VAL A 509 1.11 18.09 -5.06
C VAL A 509 0.81 17.69 -3.61
N LEU A 510 1.22 16.49 -3.18
CA LEU A 510 0.94 15.95 -1.85
C LEU A 510 1.49 16.85 -0.73
N TRP A 511 2.54 17.63 -1.03
CA TRP A 511 3.10 18.60 -0.09
C TRP A 511 2.07 19.63 0.40
N SER A 512 1.03 19.97 -0.38
CA SER A 512 -0.03 20.86 0.08
C SER A 512 -0.88 20.21 1.19
N PHE A 513 -1.18 18.90 1.05
CA PHE A 513 -1.82 18.11 2.09
C PHE A 513 -0.89 17.89 3.30
N GLY A 514 0.42 17.74 3.09
CA GLY A 514 1.41 17.74 4.17
C GLY A 514 1.39 19.02 5.00
N LEU A 515 1.26 20.18 4.35
CA LEU A 515 1.04 21.46 5.03
C LEU A 515 -0.30 21.50 5.75
N GLY A 516 -1.39 21.07 5.11
CA GLY A 516 -2.69 20.93 5.77
C GLY A 516 -2.61 20.12 7.06
N LEU A 517 -1.96 18.95 7.02
CA LEU A 517 -1.74 18.10 8.18
C LEU A 517 -0.95 18.82 9.28
N ALA A 518 0.10 19.56 8.92
CA ALA A 518 0.87 20.36 9.87
C ALA A 518 0.02 21.44 10.56
N PHE A 519 -0.85 22.14 9.81
CA PHE A 519 -1.76 23.14 10.36
C PHE A 519 -2.81 22.53 11.29
N TYR A 520 -3.26 21.30 11.03
CA TYR A 520 -4.06 20.56 12.00
C TYR A 520 -3.27 20.26 13.27
N LEU A 521 -2.04 19.74 13.16
CA LEU A 521 -1.18 19.43 14.31
C LEU A 521 -0.83 20.64 15.18
N HIS A 522 -0.81 21.82 14.57
CA HIS A 522 -0.55 23.07 15.29
C HIS A 522 -1.73 23.49 16.18
N ARG A 523 -2.94 22.98 15.92
CA ARG A 523 -4.13 23.31 16.72
C ARG A 523 -4.52 22.16 17.64
N PRO A 524 -4.75 22.42 18.94
CA PRO A 524 -5.29 21.40 19.83
C PRO A 524 -6.71 21.03 19.39
N ALA A 525 -6.94 19.76 19.12
CA ALA A 525 -8.25 19.21 18.80
C ALA A 525 -8.93 18.62 20.05
N PRO A 526 -10.27 18.56 20.10
CA PRO A 526 -10.99 17.85 21.15
C PRO A 526 -10.49 16.42 21.33
N LYS A 527 -10.58 15.89 22.56
CA LYS A 527 -10.03 14.57 22.93
C LYS A 527 -10.49 13.44 22.00
N ILE A 528 -11.75 13.47 21.55
CA ILE A 528 -12.30 12.47 20.64
C ILE A 528 -11.54 12.49 19.31
N ILE A 529 -11.42 13.66 18.70
CA ILE A 529 -10.70 13.87 17.42
C ILE A 529 -9.21 13.52 17.59
N SER A 530 -8.58 13.89 18.70
CA SER A 530 -7.20 13.49 19.02
C SER A 530 -7.04 11.97 19.14
N SER A 531 -8.06 11.27 19.65
CA SER A 531 -8.03 9.80 19.76
C SER A 531 -8.20 9.14 18.40
N ILE A 532 -9.13 9.62 17.57
CA ILE A 532 -9.31 9.18 16.18
C ILE A 532 -8.03 9.43 15.39
N PHE A 533 -7.40 10.60 15.56
CA PHE A 533 -6.14 10.94 14.93
C PHE A 533 -5.04 9.91 15.22
N LYS A 534 -4.88 9.49 16.48
CA LYS A 534 -3.90 8.46 16.85
C LYS A 534 -4.17 7.11 16.18
N VAL A 535 -5.44 6.72 16.06
CA VAL A 535 -5.84 5.50 15.34
C VAL A 535 -5.48 5.64 13.85
N CYS A 536 -5.79 6.77 13.22
CA CYS A 536 -5.42 7.03 11.83
C CYS A 536 -3.90 7.05 11.63
N VAL A 537 -3.14 7.63 12.56
CA VAL A 537 -1.65 7.58 12.54
C VAL A 537 -1.18 6.14 12.56
N PHE A 538 -1.69 5.32 13.49
CA PHE A 538 -1.34 3.90 13.56
C PHE A 538 -1.65 3.17 12.26
N LEU A 539 -2.85 3.36 11.70
CA LEU A 539 -3.26 2.72 10.43
C LEU A 539 -2.40 3.19 9.24
N SER A 540 -2.08 4.48 9.16
CA SER A 540 -1.23 5.04 8.10
C SER A 540 0.22 4.53 8.13
N PHE A 541 0.72 4.05 9.28
CA PHE A 541 2.00 3.34 9.38
C PHE A 541 1.85 1.83 9.16
N LEU A 542 0.75 1.23 9.62
CA LEU A 542 0.48 -0.19 9.47
C LEU A 542 0.29 -0.57 7.99
N PHE A 543 -0.43 0.23 7.22
CA PHE A 543 -0.75 -0.10 5.82
C PHE A 543 0.48 -0.20 4.93
N PRO A 544 1.47 0.72 4.96
CA PRO A 544 2.75 0.50 4.27
C PRO A 544 3.46 -0.79 4.67
N LEU A 545 3.45 -1.18 5.95
CA LEU A 545 4.06 -2.44 6.40
C LEU A 545 3.31 -3.67 5.86
N LEU A 546 1.97 -3.62 5.84
CA LEU A 546 1.15 -4.68 5.24
C LEU A 546 1.32 -4.75 3.72
N GLN A 547 1.45 -3.61 3.05
CA GLN A 547 1.69 -3.54 1.61
C GLN A 547 3.12 -4.00 1.28
N LEU A 548 4.11 -3.73 2.11
CA LEU A 548 5.44 -4.36 1.97
C LEU A 548 5.34 -5.88 2.11
N LYS A 549 4.46 -6.42 2.97
CA LYS A 549 4.23 -7.87 3.09
C LYS A 549 3.42 -8.46 1.93
N PHE A 550 2.51 -7.68 1.35
CA PHE A 550 1.62 -8.07 0.25
C PHE A 550 1.76 -7.07 -0.90
N PRO A 551 2.90 -7.02 -1.58
CA PRO A 551 3.25 -5.93 -2.49
C PRO A 551 2.40 -5.84 -3.74
N HIS A 552 1.80 -6.96 -4.17
CA HIS A 552 0.83 -6.96 -5.26
C HIS A 552 -0.38 -6.05 -4.98
N SER A 553 -0.68 -5.78 -3.71
CA SER A 553 -1.72 -4.81 -3.34
C SER A 553 -1.40 -3.37 -3.75
N LEU A 554 -0.15 -3.03 -4.08
CA LEU A 554 0.20 -1.73 -4.65
C LEU A 554 -0.29 -1.58 -6.08
N TYR A 555 -0.34 -2.67 -6.84
CA TYR A 555 -0.53 -2.61 -8.28
C TYR A 555 -1.91 -3.10 -8.67
N GLN A 556 -2.85 -2.16 -8.74
CA GLN A 556 -4.26 -2.45 -8.99
C GLN A 556 -4.77 -1.61 -10.15
N LEU A 557 -5.42 -2.27 -11.11
CA LEU A 557 -6.05 -1.60 -12.24
C LEU A 557 -7.31 -0.87 -11.76
N THR A 558 -7.49 0.36 -12.25
CA THR A 558 -8.68 1.19 -11.96
C THR A 558 -9.28 1.83 -13.21
N THR A 559 -8.74 1.45 -14.38
CA THR A 559 -9.10 1.94 -15.71
C THR A 559 -10.14 1.03 -16.38
N GLN A 560 -10.48 1.31 -17.64
CA GLN A 560 -11.44 0.52 -18.40
C GLN A 560 -11.11 -0.98 -18.45
N GLY A 561 -12.16 -1.80 -18.38
CA GLY A 561 -12.08 -3.27 -18.45
C GLY A 561 -12.10 -3.97 -17.09
N GLU A 562 -11.82 -3.25 -16.00
CA GLU A 562 -11.83 -3.81 -14.66
C GLU A 562 -13.21 -3.72 -14.01
N THR A 563 -13.68 -4.85 -13.49
CA THR A 563 -15.02 -4.98 -12.85
C THR A 563 -14.92 -5.37 -11.38
N GLN A 564 -13.76 -5.81 -10.92
CA GLN A 564 -13.55 -6.21 -9.53
C GLN A 564 -13.34 -4.98 -8.64
N ARG A 565 -14.36 -4.65 -7.84
CA ARG A 565 -14.31 -3.53 -6.87
C ARG A 565 -13.30 -3.72 -5.76
N SER A 566 -13.11 -4.97 -5.34
CA SER A 566 -12.34 -5.34 -4.15
C SER A 566 -10.88 -4.90 -4.24
N GLY A 567 -10.43 -4.13 -3.24
CA GLY A 567 -9.03 -3.79 -3.06
C GLY A 567 -8.24 -4.96 -2.45
N GLU A 568 -7.12 -5.33 -3.06
CA GLU A 568 -6.30 -6.51 -2.65
C GLU A 568 -5.86 -6.48 -1.18
N LEU A 569 -5.41 -5.31 -0.68
CA LEU A 569 -5.04 -5.17 0.73
C LEU A 569 -6.24 -5.48 1.66
N PHE A 570 -7.43 -5.00 1.29
CA PHE A 570 -8.64 -5.16 2.08
C PHE A 570 -9.22 -6.59 1.98
N LEU A 571 -8.93 -7.32 0.91
CA LEU A 571 -9.17 -8.77 0.83
C LEU A 571 -8.30 -9.52 1.82
N HIS A 572 -7.01 -9.17 1.97
CA HIS A 572 -6.15 -9.76 3.01
C HIS A 572 -6.60 -9.40 4.43
N LEU A 573 -7.32 -8.29 4.59
CA LEU A 573 -7.94 -7.88 5.85
C LEU A 573 -9.33 -8.49 6.08
N SER A 574 -9.84 -9.29 5.14
CA SER A 574 -11.12 -9.98 5.22
C SER A 574 -10.95 -11.43 5.69
N ASN A 575 -12.07 -12.10 5.96
CA ASN A 575 -12.14 -13.53 6.23
C ASN A 575 -13.34 -14.16 5.49
N MET A 576 -13.52 -15.47 5.63
CA MET A 576 -14.56 -16.21 4.91
C MET A 576 -15.99 -15.72 5.20
N HIS A 577 -16.25 -15.22 6.41
CA HIS A 577 -17.59 -14.77 6.85
C HIS A 577 -17.76 -13.25 6.83
N PHE A 578 -16.66 -12.50 6.83
CA PHE A 578 -16.65 -11.04 6.82
C PHE A 578 -15.76 -10.51 5.68
N ASP A 579 -16.39 -9.82 4.73
CA ASP A 579 -15.74 -9.22 3.56
C ASP A 579 -15.72 -7.70 3.70
N LEU A 580 -14.56 -7.15 4.09
CA LEU A 580 -14.36 -5.72 4.32
C LEU A 580 -14.61 -4.92 3.03
N THR A 581 -14.33 -5.49 1.87
CA THR A 581 -14.39 -4.79 0.57
C THR A 581 -15.79 -4.34 0.19
N ARG A 582 -16.82 -4.98 0.77
CA ARG A 582 -18.24 -4.63 0.59
C ARG A 582 -18.67 -3.40 1.39
N PHE A 583 -17.85 -2.96 2.33
CA PHE A 583 -18.11 -1.79 3.18
C PHE A 583 -17.25 -0.59 2.79
N LEU A 584 -16.44 -0.71 1.73
CA LEU A 584 -15.54 0.32 1.25
C LEU A 584 -16.04 0.93 -0.07
N PRO A 585 -15.78 2.23 -0.30
CA PRO A 585 -16.14 2.90 -1.54
C PRO A 585 -15.45 2.28 -2.75
N SER A 586 -16.06 2.41 -3.92
CA SER A 586 -15.49 2.04 -5.21
C SER A 586 -16.04 2.97 -6.28
N PHE A 587 -15.12 3.58 -7.02
CA PHE A 587 -15.35 4.54 -8.11
C PHE A 587 -14.75 4.00 -9.42
N LEU A 588 -14.74 2.67 -9.58
CA LEU A 588 -14.44 2.03 -10.86
C LEU A 588 -15.40 2.54 -11.94
N LYS A 589 -14.94 2.48 -13.20
CA LYS A 589 -15.71 2.93 -14.38
C LYS A 589 -16.77 1.90 -14.80
N ILE A 590 -17.62 1.56 -13.84
CA ILE A 590 -18.81 0.71 -13.94
C ILE A 590 -19.95 1.40 -13.20
N ASP A 591 -21.19 0.92 -13.33
CA ASP A 591 -22.33 1.53 -12.63
C ASP A 591 -22.15 1.49 -11.10
N ASN A 592 -22.08 2.68 -10.49
CA ASN A 592 -21.85 2.89 -9.07
C ASN A 592 -23.12 3.32 -8.30
N HIS A 593 -24.27 3.52 -8.97
CA HIS A 593 -25.46 4.11 -8.33
C HIS A 593 -25.97 3.29 -7.14
N LEU A 594 -25.93 1.95 -7.25
CA LEU A 594 -26.37 1.03 -6.21
C LEU A 594 -25.27 0.65 -5.21
N TRP A 595 -24.04 1.17 -5.36
CA TRP A 595 -22.94 0.87 -4.45
C TRP A 595 -23.03 1.75 -3.19
N TRP A 596 -23.87 1.32 -2.24
CA TRP A 596 -24.17 2.03 -0.99
C TRP A 596 -22.95 2.55 -0.18
N PRO A 597 -21.75 1.90 -0.17
CA PRO A 597 -20.60 2.40 0.57
C PRO A 597 -20.11 3.77 0.09
N ASN A 598 -20.31 4.11 -1.19
CA ASN A 598 -19.93 5.43 -1.71
C ASN A 598 -20.65 6.55 -0.93
N TRP A 599 -21.95 6.39 -0.72
CA TRP A 599 -22.79 7.37 -0.03
C TRP A 599 -22.51 7.40 1.48
N LEU A 600 -22.31 6.24 2.12
CA LEU A 600 -21.98 6.16 3.54
C LEU A 600 -20.70 6.94 3.85
N TRP A 601 -19.62 6.69 3.11
CA TRP A 601 -18.32 7.31 3.39
C TRP A 601 -18.31 8.82 3.11
N LEU A 602 -19.03 9.27 2.07
CA LEU A 602 -19.24 10.70 1.83
C LEU A 602 -19.98 11.35 3.00
N GLY A 603 -21.06 10.72 3.48
CA GLY A 603 -21.79 11.19 4.66
C GLY A 603 -20.92 11.29 5.91
N ILE A 604 -20.10 10.27 6.18
CA ILE A 604 -19.15 10.26 7.32
C ILE A 604 -18.17 11.42 7.22
N ILE A 605 -17.57 11.68 6.05
CA ILE A 605 -16.63 12.78 5.88
C ILE A 605 -17.30 14.13 6.09
N ILE A 606 -18.49 14.33 5.54
CA ILE A 606 -19.26 15.57 5.73
C ILE A 606 -19.57 15.78 7.21
N ILE A 607 -20.00 14.73 7.92
CA ILE A 607 -20.25 14.79 9.36
C ILE A 607 -18.99 15.16 10.14
N ILE A 608 -17.85 14.54 9.84
CA ILE A 608 -16.57 14.84 10.50
C ILE A 608 -16.16 16.30 10.27
N ILE A 609 -16.26 16.78 9.03
CA ILE A 609 -15.92 18.15 8.63
C ILE A 609 -16.83 19.17 9.34
N THR A 610 -18.14 18.94 9.31
CA THR A 610 -19.14 19.82 9.92
C THR A 610 -19.02 19.80 11.44
N ALA A 611 -18.86 18.63 12.07
CA ALA A 611 -18.64 18.55 13.51
C ALA A 611 -17.37 19.30 13.92
N TYR A 612 -16.28 19.14 13.17
CA TYR A 612 -15.02 19.84 13.46
C TYR A 612 -15.13 21.37 13.32
N SER A 613 -15.89 21.87 12.34
CA SER A 613 -16.02 23.31 12.11
C SER A 613 -16.84 24.04 13.19
N LEU A 614 -17.76 23.31 13.84
CA LEU A 614 -18.64 23.78 14.91
C LEU A 614 -18.03 23.66 16.31
N LEU A 615 -17.00 22.83 16.49
CA LEU A 615 -16.37 22.65 17.79
C LEU A 615 -15.57 23.91 18.20
N PRO A 616 -15.82 24.47 19.40
CA PRO A 616 -15.03 25.59 19.89
C PRO A 616 -13.58 25.13 20.11
N ALA A 617 -12.62 25.97 19.71
CA ALA A 617 -11.20 25.78 19.99
C ALA A 617 -10.95 25.97 21.50
N LYS A 618 -11.38 25.01 22.33
CA LYS A 618 -11.10 25.04 23.76
C LYS A 618 -9.74 24.43 24.04
N GLU A 619 -8.95 25.19 24.78
CA GLU A 619 -7.74 24.71 25.44
C GLU A 619 -8.09 23.52 26.34
N MET A 620 -7.62 22.33 25.98
CA MET A 620 -7.63 21.24 26.94
C MET A 620 -6.42 21.40 27.85
N ALA A 621 -6.70 21.86 29.07
CA ALA A 621 -5.79 21.69 30.19
C ALA A 621 -5.37 20.20 30.30
N PRO A 622 -4.08 19.90 30.45
CA PRO A 622 -3.61 18.55 30.69
C PRO A 622 -4.07 18.12 32.07
N LYS A 623 -5.21 17.43 32.18
CA LYS A 623 -5.55 16.72 33.41
C LYS A 623 -4.57 15.57 33.59
N SER A 624 -3.87 15.57 34.73
CA SER A 624 -2.96 14.52 35.17
C SER A 624 -3.63 13.15 35.02
N PHE A 625 -3.08 12.33 34.13
CA PHE A 625 -3.62 11.03 33.81
C PHE A 625 -3.06 10.01 34.81
N LYS A 626 -3.79 9.74 35.89
CA LYS A 626 -3.54 8.54 36.72
C LYS A 626 -3.78 7.29 35.85
N LEU A 627 -3.08 6.19 36.15
CA LEU A 627 -3.19 4.92 35.42
C LEU A 627 -4.63 4.39 35.55
N ARG A 628 -5.48 4.71 34.57
CA ARG A 628 -6.90 4.32 34.61
C ARG A 628 -7.01 2.85 34.20
N PRO A 629 -7.93 2.06 34.79
CA PRO A 629 -8.25 0.68 34.36
C PRO A 629 -8.48 0.55 32.86
N ARG A 630 -8.93 1.63 32.21
CA ARG A 630 -9.14 1.75 30.75
C ARG A 630 -7.88 1.49 29.92
N LEU A 631 -6.67 1.79 30.41
CA LEU A 631 -5.45 1.45 29.68
C LEU A 631 -5.23 -0.06 29.67
N ILE A 632 -5.59 -0.80 30.72
CA ILE A 632 -5.43 -2.26 30.76
C ILE A 632 -6.55 -2.95 29.98
N ILE A 633 -7.79 -2.46 30.07
CA ILE A 633 -8.95 -3.07 29.39
C ILE A 633 -8.84 -2.92 27.85
N PHE A 634 -8.31 -1.80 27.36
CA PHE A 634 -8.22 -1.52 25.93
C PHE A 634 -7.48 -2.61 25.12
N PRO A 635 -6.24 -3.02 25.44
CA PRO A 635 -5.53 -4.06 24.71
C PRO A 635 -6.24 -5.41 24.79
N PHE A 636 -6.91 -5.75 25.90
CA PHE A 636 -7.73 -6.96 25.97
C PHE A 636 -8.89 -6.92 24.97
N VAL A 637 -9.67 -5.84 24.96
CA VAL A 637 -10.79 -5.66 24.02
C VAL A 637 -10.30 -5.70 22.57
N VAL A 638 -9.18 -5.03 22.28
CA VAL A 638 -8.57 -5.02 20.94
C VAL A 638 -8.10 -6.41 20.53
N VAL A 639 -7.36 -7.13 21.38
CA VAL A 639 -6.87 -8.48 21.07
C VAL A 639 -8.02 -9.47 20.89
N ILE A 640 -9.07 -9.39 21.70
CA ILE A 640 -10.28 -10.20 21.54
C ILE A 640 -10.97 -9.88 20.21
N GLY A 641 -11.15 -8.59 19.89
CA GLY A 641 -11.72 -8.16 18.61
C GLY A 641 -10.91 -8.65 17.41
N LEU A 642 -9.59 -8.51 17.47
CA LEU A 642 -8.67 -9.00 16.44
C LEU A 642 -8.68 -10.53 16.33
N PHE A 643 -8.85 -11.26 17.44
CA PHE A 643 -9.03 -12.70 17.42
C PHE A 643 -10.30 -13.08 16.64
N PHE A 644 -11.45 -12.49 16.95
CA PHE A 644 -12.68 -12.81 16.21
C PHE A 644 -12.64 -12.37 14.75
N TRP A 645 -11.89 -11.31 14.44
CA TRP A 645 -11.71 -10.83 13.08
C TRP A 645 -10.76 -11.70 12.24
N PHE A 646 -9.61 -12.12 12.80
CA PHE A 646 -8.54 -12.76 12.04
C PHE A 646 -8.16 -14.17 12.49
N GLY A 647 -8.39 -14.50 13.76
CA GLY A 647 -8.01 -15.77 14.38
C GLY A 647 -9.13 -16.82 14.33
N TYR A 648 -10.37 -16.41 14.54
CA TYR A 648 -11.49 -17.33 14.76
C TYR A 648 -12.01 -17.99 13.47
N TYR A 649 -12.14 -17.24 12.38
CA TYR A 649 -12.63 -17.74 11.08
C TYR A 649 -11.50 -17.89 10.05
N PRO A 650 -11.60 -18.85 9.09
CA PRO A 650 -10.67 -19.01 8.00
C PRO A 650 -10.49 -17.72 7.19
N ARG A 651 -9.27 -17.43 6.77
CA ARG A 651 -8.92 -16.16 6.10
C ARG A 651 -9.12 -16.18 4.58
N THR A 652 -9.67 -17.26 4.05
CA THR A 652 -9.97 -17.39 2.61
C THR A 652 -11.21 -16.58 2.25
N THR A 653 -11.10 -15.67 1.29
CA THR A 653 -12.23 -14.96 0.70
C THR A 653 -12.74 -15.70 -0.53
N LEU A 654 -14.02 -16.08 -0.53
CA LEU A 654 -14.61 -16.91 -1.60
C LEU A 654 -15.15 -16.10 -2.80
N GLY A 655 -15.28 -14.78 -2.66
CA GLY A 655 -15.87 -13.94 -3.70
C GLY A 655 -17.35 -14.27 -3.99
N PRO A 656 -17.93 -13.73 -5.08
CA PRO A 656 -19.27 -14.11 -5.53
C PRO A 656 -19.27 -15.53 -6.11
N GLY A 657 -20.30 -16.32 -5.78
CA GLY A 657 -20.48 -17.67 -6.31
C GLY A 657 -21.39 -17.70 -7.54
N LYS A 658 -21.16 -18.65 -8.44
CA LYS A 658 -22.00 -18.97 -9.60
C LYS A 658 -22.64 -20.35 -9.43
N THR A 659 -23.96 -20.41 -9.54
CA THR A 659 -24.69 -21.69 -9.49
C THR A 659 -24.51 -22.45 -10.80
N VAL A 660 -24.10 -23.71 -10.70
CA VAL A 660 -23.92 -24.66 -11.79
C VAL A 660 -24.92 -25.81 -11.58
N SER A 661 -25.83 -25.97 -12.54
CA SER A 661 -26.79 -27.08 -12.57
C SER A 661 -26.19 -28.27 -13.30
N PHE A 662 -26.22 -29.44 -12.69
CA PHE A 662 -25.74 -30.69 -13.28
C PHE A 662 -26.89 -31.47 -13.95
N PRO A 663 -26.59 -32.34 -14.93
CA PRO A 663 -27.62 -33.12 -15.64
C PRO A 663 -28.49 -34.00 -14.72
N ASN A 664 -27.97 -34.40 -13.57
CA ASN A 664 -28.69 -35.19 -12.56
C ASN A 664 -29.57 -34.34 -11.62
N GLY A 665 -29.83 -33.07 -11.96
CA GLY A 665 -30.67 -32.15 -11.19
C GLY A 665 -29.98 -31.52 -9.97
N LYS A 666 -28.80 -31.99 -9.53
CA LYS A 666 -28.05 -31.36 -8.44
C LYS A 666 -27.53 -29.97 -8.86
N ARG A 667 -27.56 -29.02 -7.94
CA ARG A 667 -27.04 -27.66 -8.12
C ARG A 667 -25.91 -27.40 -7.14
N LEU A 668 -24.75 -26.99 -7.65
CA LEU A 668 -23.62 -26.57 -6.83
C LEU A 668 -23.34 -25.08 -7.05
N LEU A 669 -22.98 -24.38 -5.99
CA LEU A 669 -22.51 -23.00 -6.05
C LEU A 669 -20.98 -23.00 -6.09
N PHE A 670 -20.39 -22.74 -7.25
CA PHE A 670 -18.94 -22.61 -7.42
C PHE A 670 -18.49 -21.19 -7.12
N PHE A 671 -17.43 -21.04 -6.32
CA PHE A 671 -16.82 -19.75 -6.00
C PHE A 671 -15.71 -19.40 -7.01
N ALA A 672 -15.13 -18.21 -6.90
CA ALA A 672 -14.06 -17.78 -7.80
C ALA A 672 -12.88 -18.78 -7.79
N TYR A 673 -12.44 -19.19 -8.98
CA TYR A 673 -11.30 -20.10 -9.20
C TYR A 673 -10.34 -19.51 -10.24
N SER A 674 -9.18 -20.15 -10.43
CA SER A 674 -8.11 -19.65 -11.31
C SER A 674 -8.59 -19.33 -12.72
N ARG A 675 -8.14 -18.20 -13.29
CA ARG A 675 -8.35 -17.86 -14.72
C ARG A 675 -7.75 -18.89 -15.67
N ALA A 676 -6.75 -19.65 -15.22
CA ALA A 676 -6.14 -20.74 -15.97
C ALA A 676 -6.95 -22.06 -15.91
N ALA A 677 -8.14 -22.04 -15.30
CA ALA A 677 -9.10 -23.14 -15.34
C ALA A 677 -10.36 -22.67 -16.08
N ARG A 678 -10.63 -23.25 -17.26
CA ARG A 678 -11.80 -22.92 -18.07
C ARG A 678 -12.86 -24.00 -17.92
N GLN A 679 -14.03 -23.62 -17.44
CA GLN A 679 -15.16 -24.54 -17.37
C GLN A 679 -15.80 -24.70 -18.76
N GLU A 680 -15.81 -25.92 -19.29
CA GLU A 680 -16.39 -26.25 -20.61
C GLU A 680 -17.83 -26.76 -20.50
N ARG A 681 -18.12 -27.54 -19.45
CA ARG A 681 -19.43 -28.10 -19.12
C ARG A 681 -19.64 -28.07 -17.60
N PRO A 682 -20.84 -28.31 -17.05
CA PRO A 682 -21.06 -28.38 -15.61
C PRO A 682 -20.04 -29.27 -14.89
N GLY A 683 -19.20 -28.68 -14.04
CA GLY A 683 -18.13 -29.34 -13.30
C GLY A 683 -16.94 -29.87 -14.13
N HIS A 684 -16.87 -29.63 -15.44
CA HIS A 684 -15.74 -30.06 -16.29
C HIS A 684 -14.84 -28.88 -16.61
N PHE A 685 -13.60 -28.93 -16.13
CA PHE A 685 -12.63 -27.84 -16.19
C PHE A 685 -11.42 -28.26 -17.02
N LYS A 686 -11.13 -27.51 -18.08
CA LYS A 686 -9.87 -27.57 -18.81
C LYS A 686 -8.82 -26.75 -18.07
N LEU A 687 -7.70 -27.38 -17.73
CA LEU A 687 -6.56 -26.79 -17.04
C LEU A 687 -5.55 -26.32 -18.08
N LEU A 688 -5.36 -25.00 -18.16
CA LEU A 688 -4.63 -24.35 -19.26
C LEU A 688 -3.11 -24.27 -19.04
N GLU A 689 -2.63 -24.50 -17.82
CA GLU A 689 -1.23 -24.37 -17.44
C GLU A 689 -0.80 -25.60 -16.62
N SER A 690 0.47 -26.00 -16.76
CA SER A 690 1.10 -27.05 -15.97
C SER A 690 1.98 -26.47 -14.86
N ASN A 691 2.37 -27.31 -13.90
CA ASN A 691 3.28 -27.01 -12.80
C ASN A 691 2.72 -25.99 -11.82
N ARG A 692 1.41 -26.08 -11.57
CA ARG A 692 0.70 -25.18 -10.68
C ARG A 692 -0.40 -25.89 -9.90
N ASP A 693 -0.84 -25.19 -8.86
CA ASP A 693 -2.00 -25.57 -8.07
C ASP A 693 -3.28 -24.92 -8.62
N TYR A 694 -4.32 -25.73 -8.71
CA TYR A 694 -5.69 -25.31 -8.99
C TYR A 694 -6.55 -25.56 -7.76
N VAL A 695 -7.18 -24.51 -7.23
CA VAL A 695 -8.06 -24.62 -6.06
C VAL A 695 -9.49 -24.30 -6.47
N PHE A 696 -10.39 -25.22 -6.17
CA PHE A 696 -11.82 -25.11 -6.41
C PHE A 696 -12.55 -25.13 -5.08
N TYR A 697 -13.31 -24.07 -4.81
CA TYR A 697 -14.29 -24.03 -3.73
C TYR A 697 -15.68 -24.11 -4.33
N PHE A 698 -16.52 -24.96 -3.76
CA PHE A 698 -17.92 -25.05 -4.14
C PHE A 698 -18.78 -25.44 -2.95
N SER A 699 -20.07 -25.14 -3.00
CA SER A 699 -20.99 -25.46 -1.92
C SER A 699 -22.32 -26.04 -2.41
N SER A 700 -22.98 -26.77 -1.52
CA SER A 700 -24.31 -27.34 -1.73
C SER A 700 -25.22 -26.99 -0.55
N VAL A 701 -26.53 -26.97 -0.79
CA VAL A 701 -27.54 -26.68 0.26
C VAL A 701 -27.67 -27.88 1.22
N LYS A 702 -27.67 -29.10 0.67
CA LYS A 702 -27.63 -30.36 1.44
C LYS A 702 -26.24 -30.98 1.34
N PRO A 703 -25.79 -31.75 2.34
CA PRO A 703 -24.56 -32.55 2.23
C PRO A 703 -24.54 -33.38 0.94
N LEU A 704 -23.36 -33.57 0.36
CA LEU A 704 -23.20 -34.44 -0.79
C LEU A 704 -23.12 -35.88 -0.32
N ASP A 705 -23.92 -36.75 -0.93
CA ASP A 705 -23.87 -38.19 -0.66
C ASP A 705 -22.66 -38.84 -1.34
N TYR A 706 -22.24 -38.28 -2.47
CA TYR A 706 -21.15 -38.78 -3.28
C TYR A 706 -20.54 -37.68 -4.14
N LEU A 707 -19.21 -37.67 -4.25
CA LEU A 707 -18.45 -36.81 -5.15
C LEU A 707 -17.50 -37.68 -5.97
N LEU A 708 -17.69 -37.68 -7.29
CA LEU A 708 -16.78 -38.32 -8.23
C LEU A 708 -15.87 -37.25 -8.85
N ILE A 709 -14.57 -37.48 -8.75
CA ILE A 709 -13.53 -36.61 -9.29
C ILE A 709 -12.83 -37.38 -10.41
N GLU A 710 -12.74 -36.79 -11.59
CA GLU A 710 -12.04 -37.37 -12.72
C GLU A 710 -10.89 -36.45 -13.11
N VAL A 711 -9.68 -36.99 -13.22
CA VAL A 711 -8.50 -36.24 -13.70
C VAL A 711 -7.82 -37.00 -14.80
N GLY A 712 -7.31 -36.30 -15.79
CA GLY A 712 -6.57 -36.95 -16.84
C GLY A 712 -6.31 -36.08 -18.05
N SER A 713 -5.74 -36.73 -19.03
CA SER A 713 -5.51 -36.21 -20.37
C SER A 713 -5.57 -37.39 -21.34
N PRO A 714 -6.17 -37.26 -22.53
CA PRO A 714 -6.08 -38.26 -23.58
C PRO A 714 -4.65 -38.40 -24.12
N GLU A 715 -3.82 -37.37 -23.98
CA GLU A 715 -2.44 -37.34 -24.49
C GLU A 715 -1.46 -36.83 -23.43
N GLY A 716 -0.27 -37.43 -23.38
CA GLY A 716 0.81 -36.99 -22.50
C GLY A 716 0.73 -37.56 -21.08
N ASN A 717 1.85 -37.39 -20.38
CA ASN A 717 2.06 -37.95 -19.05
C ASN A 717 2.04 -36.83 -18.02
N PHE A 718 1.10 -36.94 -17.08
CA PHE A 718 0.94 -35.99 -16.00
C PHE A 718 1.08 -36.68 -14.67
N TYR A 719 1.71 -36.00 -13.73
CA TYR A 719 1.62 -36.32 -12.33
C TYR A 719 0.52 -35.47 -11.71
N PHE A 720 -0.46 -36.14 -11.11
CA PHE A 720 -1.57 -35.50 -10.42
C PHE A 720 -1.47 -35.75 -8.93
N LYS A 721 -1.71 -34.70 -8.15
CA LYS A 721 -2.00 -34.79 -6.72
C LYS A 721 -3.32 -34.06 -6.46
N ILE A 722 -4.30 -34.76 -5.91
CA ILE A 722 -5.60 -34.19 -5.53
C ILE A 722 -5.69 -34.21 -4.01
N ASP A 723 -5.85 -33.03 -3.44
CA ASP A 723 -6.14 -32.84 -2.03
C ASP A 723 -7.60 -32.44 -1.83
N TYR A 724 -8.31 -33.19 -0.99
CA TYR A 724 -9.60 -32.82 -0.43
C TYR A 724 -9.35 -32.00 0.84
N PHE A 725 -9.64 -30.70 0.80
CA PHE A 725 -9.07 -29.76 1.77
C PHE A 725 -7.53 -29.92 1.86
N ASP A 726 -7.01 -30.49 2.94
CA ASP A 726 -5.58 -30.76 3.16
C ASP A 726 -5.24 -32.26 3.23
N GLU A 727 -6.17 -33.13 2.83
CA GLU A 727 -6.00 -34.57 2.77
C GLU A 727 -5.76 -35.03 1.34
N THR A 728 -4.62 -35.69 1.10
CA THR A 728 -4.33 -36.24 -0.22
C THR A 728 -5.15 -37.50 -0.46
N ILE A 729 -6.10 -37.42 -1.39
CA ILE A 729 -7.00 -38.52 -1.76
C ILE A 729 -6.53 -39.27 -3.01
N PHE A 730 -5.65 -38.66 -3.81
CA PHE A 730 -5.10 -39.25 -5.02
C PHE A 730 -3.75 -38.63 -5.34
N GLN A 731 -2.74 -39.46 -5.62
CA GLN A 731 -1.40 -39.00 -5.96
C GLN A 731 -0.70 -40.04 -6.85
N GLN A 732 -0.82 -39.91 -8.17
CA GLN A 732 -0.27 -40.87 -9.12
C GLN A 732 0.10 -40.22 -10.45
N LYS A 733 0.97 -40.92 -11.20
CA LYS A 733 1.23 -40.61 -12.62
C LYS A 733 0.12 -41.20 -13.47
N VAL A 734 -0.49 -40.36 -14.30
CA VAL A 734 -1.55 -40.74 -15.23
C VAL A 734 -1.01 -40.60 -16.65
N LYS A 735 -0.98 -41.73 -17.37
CA LYS A 735 -0.51 -41.82 -18.76
C LYS A 735 -1.72 -41.88 -19.68
N SER A 736 -1.91 -40.87 -20.54
CA SER A 736 -2.89 -40.87 -21.65
C SER A 736 -4.23 -41.52 -21.31
N SER A 737 -4.78 -41.22 -20.13
CA SER A 737 -6.01 -41.81 -19.61
C SER A 737 -6.68 -40.87 -18.61
N PHE A 738 -7.91 -41.22 -18.23
CA PHE A 738 -8.64 -40.58 -17.14
C PHE A 738 -8.70 -41.52 -15.95
N GLN A 739 -8.37 -40.99 -14.78
CA GLN A 739 -8.49 -41.68 -13.50
C GLN A 739 -9.65 -41.09 -12.71
N LYS A 740 -10.40 -41.97 -12.04
CA LYS A 740 -11.59 -41.62 -11.26
C LYS A 740 -11.31 -41.85 -9.78
N VAL A 741 -11.62 -40.84 -8.97
CA VAL A 741 -11.49 -40.85 -7.52
C VAL A 741 -12.88 -40.63 -6.95
N ALA A 742 -13.37 -41.61 -6.21
CA ALA A 742 -14.67 -41.56 -5.57
C ALA A 742 -14.55 -41.16 -4.11
N LEU A 743 -15.37 -40.20 -3.68
CA LEU A 743 -15.52 -39.82 -2.28
C LEU A 743 -16.98 -40.05 -1.87
N PRO A 744 -17.29 -41.15 -1.15
CA PRO A 744 -18.59 -41.34 -0.54
C PRO A 744 -18.72 -40.45 0.70
N LEU A 745 -19.89 -39.84 0.89
CA LEU A 745 -20.23 -38.98 2.04
C LEU A 745 -19.14 -37.95 2.41
N PRO A 746 -18.65 -37.14 1.47
CA PRO A 746 -17.54 -36.22 1.73
C PRO A 746 -17.87 -35.22 2.86
N PRO A 747 -17.01 -35.11 3.90
CA PRO A 747 -17.26 -34.25 5.05
C PRO A 747 -17.15 -32.77 4.64
N SER A 748 -18.07 -31.92 5.09
CA SER A 748 -18.15 -30.53 4.62
C SER A 748 -17.95 -29.52 5.73
N TYR A 749 -17.46 -28.34 5.36
CA TYR A 749 -17.37 -27.19 6.25
C TYR A 749 -18.71 -26.44 6.26
N LYS A 750 -19.27 -26.15 7.45
CA LYS A 750 -20.53 -25.40 7.57
C LYS A 750 -20.31 -23.92 7.27
N TYR A 751 -20.85 -23.44 6.15
CA TYR A 751 -20.74 -22.06 5.69
C TYR A 751 -22.09 -21.32 5.80
N ARG A 752 -22.07 -20.12 6.42
CA ARG A 752 -23.24 -19.24 6.65
C ARG A 752 -24.50 -19.94 7.20
N ASN A 753 -24.30 -20.97 8.03
CA ASN A 753 -25.35 -21.80 8.66
C ASN A 753 -26.36 -22.48 7.70
N ARG A 754 -26.14 -22.44 6.37
CA ARG A 754 -27.08 -22.97 5.37
C ARG A 754 -26.42 -23.73 4.22
N LEU A 755 -25.09 -23.63 4.09
CA LEU A 755 -24.34 -24.23 2.98
C LEU A 755 -23.26 -25.17 3.52
N HIS A 756 -23.07 -26.25 2.79
CA HIS A 756 -21.98 -27.20 2.97
C HIS A 756 -20.89 -26.85 1.97
N LEU A 757 -19.73 -26.41 2.44
CA LEU A 757 -18.58 -26.00 1.63
C LEU A 757 -17.62 -27.17 1.45
N TYR A 758 -17.10 -27.30 0.23
CA TYR A 758 -16.13 -28.29 -0.20
C TYR A 758 -14.94 -27.59 -0.85
N ARG A 759 -13.75 -28.20 -0.74
CA ARG A 759 -12.51 -27.70 -1.35
C ARG A 759 -11.77 -28.83 -2.03
N ILE A 760 -11.45 -28.65 -3.32
CA ILE A 760 -10.55 -29.52 -4.06
C ILE A 760 -9.33 -28.71 -4.51
N LYS A 761 -8.14 -29.20 -4.18
CA LYS A 761 -6.89 -28.71 -4.75
C LYS A 761 -6.33 -29.76 -5.69
N ALA A 762 -6.20 -29.43 -6.98
CA ALA A 762 -5.55 -30.26 -7.97
C ALA A 762 -4.19 -29.66 -8.32
N THR A 763 -3.12 -30.39 -8.03
CA THR A 763 -1.75 -30.06 -8.43
C THR A 763 -1.39 -30.91 -9.64
N VAL A 764 -0.96 -30.25 -10.72
CA VAL A 764 -0.71 -30.89 -12.01
C VAL A 764 0.72 -30.58 -12.45
N PHE A 765 1.48 -31.64 -12.76
CA PHE A 765 2.84 -31.53 -13.30
C PHE A 765 2.98 -32.37 -14.57
N PHE A 766 3.27 -31.72 -15.68
CA PHE A 766 3.60 -32.36 -16.95
C PHE A 766 5.00 -32.97 -16.90
N GLN A 767 5.13 -34.21 -17.38
CA GLN A 767 6.37 -34.98 -17.34
C GLN A 767 7.00 -35.20 -18.74
N GLY A 768 6.86 -34.23 -19.64
CA GLY A 768 7.43 -34.28 -20.99
C GLY A 768 8.25 -33.03 -21.35
N GLN A 769 8.92 -33.08 -22.51
CA GLN A 769 9.60 -31.93 -23.11
C GLN A 769 8.62 -31.17 -24.04
N GLY A 770 8.69 -29.84 -24.03
CA GLY A 770 7.82 -28.98 -24.85
C GLY A 770 6.55 -28.51 -24.14
N ASN A 771 5.59 -28.01 -24.93
CA ASN A 771 4.34 -27.48 -24.40
C ASN A 771 3.45 -28.62 -23.88
N PRO A 772 2.86 -28.50 -22.68
CA PRO A 772 1.99 -29.53 -22.12
C PRO A 772 0.72 -29.67 -22.98
N PRO A 773 0.29 -30.91 -23.30
CA PRO A 773 -1.01 -31.15 -23.92
C PRO A 773 -2.15 -30.72 -22.97
N PRO A 774 -3.37 -30.53 -23.48
CA PRO A 774 -4.49 -30.12 -22.64
C PRO A 774 -4.82 -31.16 -21.56
N CYS A 775 -5.19 -30.69 -20.38
CA CYS A 775 -5.50 -31.54 -19.22
C CYS A 775 -6.85 -31.13 -18.63
N TRP A 776 -7.58 -32.08 -18.03
CA TRP A 776 -8.91 -31.81 -17.46
C TRP A 776 -9.07 -32.33 -16.03
N LEU A 777 -9.93 -31.63 -15.30
CA LEU A 777 -10.49 -32.01 -14.02
C LEU A 777 -12.02 -31.98 -14.12
N ARG A 778 -12.70 -33.04 -13.72
CA ARG A 778 -14.16 -33.11 -13.62
C ARG A 778 -14.59 -33.33 -12.19
N LEU A 779 -15.57 -32.56 -11.73
CA LEU A 779 -16.21 -32.66 -10.42
C LEU A 779 -17.69 -32.98 -10.62
N LEU A 780 -18.11 -34.18 -10.25
CA LEU A 780 -19.48 -34.67 -10.43
C LEU A 780 -20.12 -34.99 -9.06
N PRO A 781 -21.11 -34.21 -8.61
CA PRO A 781 -21.91 -34.58 -7.44
C PRO A 781 -22.85 -35.72 -7.85
N TRP A 782 -22.53 -36.97 -7.53
CA TRP A 782 -23.33 -38.12 -7.94
C TRP A 782 -24.36 -38.49 -6.86
N VAL A 783 -25.34 -39.32 -7.24
CA VAL A 783 -26.22 -40.05 -6.33
C VAL A 783 -25.94 -41.50 -6.64
N ARG A 784 -25.60 -42.31 -5.63
CA ARG A 784 -25.50 -43.76 -5.82
C ARG A 784 -26.91 -44.21 -6.23
N THR A 785 -27.13 -44.52 -7.50
CA THR A 785 -28.31 -45.28 -7.90
C THR A 785 -28.15 -46.61 -7.19
N SER A 786 -29.10 -46.91 -6.30
CA SER A 786 -29.17 -48.12 -5.48
C SER A 786 -28.85 -49.37 -6.28
#